data_AF-A0A939XP96-F1
#
_entry.id   AF-A0A939XP96-F1
#
_cell.length_a   1.000
_cell.length_b   1.000
_cell.length_c   1.000
_cell.angle_alpha   90.00
_cell.angle_beta   90.00
_cell.angle_gamma   90.00
#
_symmetry.space_group_name_H-M   'P 1'
#
loop_
_entity.id
_entity.type
_entity.pdbx_description
1 polymer ?
#
loop_
_entity_poly.entity_id
_entity_poly.type
_entity_poly.pdbx_seq_one_letter_code
_entity_poly.pdbx_strand_id
1 'polypeptide(L)'
;MKRLSLFSILLTLIFCLYSCEEPVVTVSSITLNSTALDLTEGDSFKLTATVSPDNATDKTVIWSSSNASIASVEDGLVTAVKEGAATITVASKDGGARATCEVTVATRVIDVESVTLSQKEAELTVGKSLTLTATVLPEDATDKTVTWTSNNTSVATVTNGEVKAVSAGTASITATAGGKNATCTITVKEAYIDVTSVTLNKTSLSLIEGEKATLTATVKPSDATDPTVTWKSSNEKVMTVYDGIVTAVKAGTATVTATAGDKSATCEVQVAPYIAVTKVTLDRNKITIDAGDSEKITATVLPDDATDKTVIWTSSDDDIATVKDGTVTGVSEGKATITATAGEKSASCTVTVNFVPVKSIELDKTELTLNPEEYETLKVSFYPENATDKTVTWTSSNDDIATVTDYGRVTAVEPGTATITASAGDVTATCTVKVNNTNYFTIKNASKTYGEITIRSHGVGAPTLFLKYSTDGGHSWTDLTGIKSNETVTLPLANGGSVRFYGEMPAFAKNSGSSPSYWTFTANVPHSLSGDLMSLCGYSEEMASEYQFFKLFFGSTNLEDASQLRLNVKELTAHCYESMFEGCTSLKKGPAVQAKVLAAQCCKAMFAKCTALQEAPTLSASTMTKADRCYMEMFKGCTAMTKAPKLPANLLTFYCYLSMFEGCTALVNAPELPAEILGPYCYQSMFKGCTALVNAPALNAKAMTSMCYENMFDGCTSLKKAPALPSTQLASGCYLAMFKGCKSLDKAPELPATTLAPSCYAYMFVDCQALTTAPDLPAEKLSSSCYSNMFNACVALTKTPVLAAAKLTTKCYERMFYNCRMLNEVTCLATDISANGCTEDWLFYTAEKGTFYKSDGILIPGDEEDPKKQTWTRDSSGIPFGWTVENFDKE
;
A
#
# COMPACT_ATOMS: atom_id res chain seq x y z
N MET A 1 10.44 33.69 97.05
CA MET A 1 10.21 33.81 98.51
C MET A 1 9.77 35.24 98.83
N LYS A 2 9.47 35.55 100.10
CA LYS A 2 9.02 36.84 100.69
C LYS A 2 9.76 38.07 100.08
N ARG A 3 9.12 39.20 99.68
CA ARG A 3 8.22 40.20 100.35
C ARG A 3 8.93 41.23 101.26
N LEU A 4 8.80 42.53 100.89
CA LEU A 4 8.73 43.83 101.62
C LEU A 4 9.23 44.92 100.62
N SER A 5 8.61 46.06 100.25
CA SER A 5 7.70 47.09 100.84
C SER A 5 8.42 48.16 101.70
N LEU A 6 8.06 49.46 101.74
CA LEU A 6 6.73 50.12 101.61
C LEU A 6 6.83 51.68 101.45
N PHE A 7 5.89 52.36 100.73
CA PHE A 7 5.42 53.79 100.87
C PHE A 7 6.39 55.01 100.59
N SER A 8 5.97 56.30 100.44
CA SER A 8 4.77 56.97 99.83
C SER A 8 4.80 58.54 99.95
N ILE A 9 4.35 59.29 98.90
CA ILE A 9 3.62 60.62 98.92
C ILE A 9 4.41 61.90 99.40
N LEU A 10 4.49 63.09 98.73
CA LEU A 10 3.49 64.20 98.53
C LEU A 10 4.00 65.44 97.66
N LEU A 11 3.10 66.14 96.93
CA LEU A 11 2.99 67.55 96.35
C LEU A 11 4.15 68.58 96.04
N THR A 12 4.31 68.94 94.74
CA THR A 12 4.14 70.24 93.96
C THR A 12 4.69 71.69 94.29
N LEU A 13 5.19 72.42 93.23
CA LEU A 13 5.01 73.87 92.76
C LEU A 13 6.13 75.03 92.83
N ILE A 14 6.37 75.81 91.70
CA ILE A 14 6.97 77.22 91.47
C ILE A 14 8.46 77.38 90.83
N PHE A 15 9.10 78.57 90.43
CA PHE A 15 10.13 78.82 89.25
C PHE A 15 11.64 79.58 89.39
N CYS A 16 12.96 79.08 88.99
CA CYS A 16 14.35 79.67 88.35
C CYS A 16 16.03 79.69 88.78
N LEU A 17 17.16 79.55 87.87
CA LEU A 17 18.71 80.08 87.60
C LEU A 17 20.35 79.70 87.99
N TYR A 18 21.47 79.87 87.08
CA TYR A 18 23.08 80.27 86.93
C TYR A 18 24.67 79.71 87.29
N SER A 19 25.81 79.91 86.41
CA SER A 19 27.43 80.28 86.33
C SER A 19 28.95 79.58 86.63
N CYS A 20 30.20 79.96 85.97
CA CYS A 20 31.80 80.03 86.32
C CYS A 20 33.22 79.43 85.56
N GLU A 21 34.58 79.89 85.77
CA GLU A 21 35.98 79.81 84.93
C GLU A 21 37.60 79.76 85.50
N GLU A 22 38.86 79.63 84.77
CA GLU A 22 40.45 79.97 85.03
C GLU A 22 41.92 79.46 84.25
N PRO A 23 43.32 79.28 84.67
CA PRO A 23 44.77 79.67 84.05
C PRO A 23 46.25 78.80 83.99
N VAL A 24 47.59 79.27 83.69
CA VAL A 24 49.02 78.54 83.33
C VAL A 24 50.61 79.05 83.61
N VAL A 25 51.87 78.45 83.16
CA VAL A 25 53.44 78.68 83.55
C VAL A 25 54.85 78.37 82.64
N THR A 26 56.22 78.37 83.09
CA THR A 26 57.70 78.63 82.44
C THR A 26 59.16 77.76 82.58
N VAL A 27 60.34 77.72 81.75
CA VAL A 27 61.16 76.75 80.70
C VAL A 27 62.11 75.44 80.77
N SER A 28 62.13 74.48 79.72
CA SER A 28 63.32 73.87 78.86
C SER A 28 63.17 72.82 77.60
N SER A 29 63.76 71.55 77.49
CA SER A 29 64.47 70.68 76.38
C SER A 29 63.84 69.72 75.22
N ILE A 30 64.21 68.42 74.80
CA ILE A 30 63.63 67.60 73.58
C ILE A 30 63.64 65.98 73.47
N THR A 31 62.51 65.31 73.05
CA THR A 31 62.40 63.93 72.41
C THR A 31 61.29 63.79 71.30
N LEU A 32 61.24 62.71 70.49
CA LEU A 32 60.26 62.46 69.38
C LEU A 32 59.35 61.21 69.57
N ASN A 33 58.20 61.17 68.84
CA ASN A 33 57.19 60.08 68.86
C ASN A 33 57.32 59.00 67.76
N SER A 34 58.13 59.20 66.71
CA SER A 34 58.51 58.14 65.75
C SER A 34 59.94 58.37 65.24
N THR A 35 60.56 57.31 64.73
CA THR A 35 61.90 57.31 64.13
C THR A 35 61.95 56.80 62.68
N ALA A 36 60.84 56.28 62.14
CA ALA A 36 60.70 55.88 60.74
C ALA A 36 59.25 56.05 60.27
N LEU A 37 59.03 56.26 58.96
CA LEU A 37 57.73 56.45 58.31
C LEU A 37 57.76 55.90 56.88
N ASP A 38 56.70 55.20 56.46
CA ASP A 38 56.45 54.86 55.05
C ASP A 38 55.16 55.56 54.61
N LEU A 39 55.21 56.29 53.49
CA LEU A 39 54.16 57.22 53.03
C LEU A 39 53.91 57.10 51.52
N THR A 40 52.77 57.63 51.05
CA THR A 40 52.50 57.85 49.61
C THR A 40 52.77 59.30 49.24
N GLU A 41 53.03 59.59 47.96
CA GLU A 41 53.17 60.97 47.47
C GLU A 41 51.93 61.83 47.80
N GLY A 42 52.11 62.85 48.65
CA GLY A 42 51.07 63.72 49.19
C GLY A 42 50.66 63.47 50.65
N ASP A 43 51.06 62.35 51.27
CA ASP A 43 50.73 62.04 52.68
C ASP A 43 51.56 62.90 53.66
N SER A 44 51.08 63.07 54.90
CA SER A 44 51.82 63.77 55.96
C SER A 44 51.62 63.16 57.36
N PHE A 45 52.62 63.34 58.22
CA PHE A 45 52.67 62.77 59.57
C PHE A 45 53.25 63.76 60.59
N LYS A 46 52.60 63.92 61.76
CA LYS A 46 53.08 64.83 62.80
C LYS A 46 54.07 64.15 63.74
N LEU A 47 55.36 64.44 63.54
CA LEU A 47 56.36 64.29 64.58
C LEU A 47 56.13 65.35 65.67
N THR A 48 56.13 64.92 66.92
CA THR A 48 55.89 65.77 68.10
C THR A 48 57.16 65.83 68.94
N ALA A 49 57.74 67.01 69.06
CA ALA A 49 58.89 67.27 69.92
C ALA A 49 58.43 67.60 71.35
N THR A 50 58.69 66.72 72.30
CA THR A 50 58.36 66.96 73.72
C THR A 50 59.52 67.66 74.42
N VAL A 51 59.28 68.87 74.93
CA VAL A 51 60.29 69.69 75.61
C VAL A 51 60.20 69.63 77.14
N SER A 52 61.33 69.63 77.85
CA SER A 52 61.39 69.39 79.31
C SER A 52 62.57 70.07 80.02
N PRO A 53 62.41 70.75 81.17
CA PRO A 53 61.18 70.96 81.94
C PRO A 53 60.05 71.74 81.25
N ASP A 54 58.87 71.62 81.86
CA ASP A 54 57.58 71.67 81.16
C ASP A 54 56.72 72.90 81.53
N ASN A 55 56.98 73.49 82.69
CA ASN A 55 56.88 74.93 82.80
C ASN A 55 57.75 75.50 81.65
N ALA A 56 57.22 76.31 80.70
CA ALA A 56 58.06 76.93 79.64
C ALA A 56 57.75 78.29 78.97
N THR A 57 58.66 79.28 79.19
CA THR A 57 58.59 80.66 78.66
C THR A 57 58.90 80.74 77.17
N ASP A 58 59.85 79.94 76.70
CA ASP A 58 60.22 79.79 75.29
C ASP A 58 60.39 78.29 74.99
N LYS A 59 59.28 77.57 74.71
CA LYS A 59 59.29 76.15 74.27
C LYS A 59 59.82 75.95 72.83
N THR A 60 60.36 76.99 72.18
CA THR A 60 60.55 76.97 70.72
C THR A 60 61.60 75.95 70.28
N VAL A 61 61.21 75.12 69.31
CA VAL A 61 62.05 74.15 68.60
C VAL A 61 62.14 74.53 67.11
N ILE A 62 63.13 73.99 66.41
CA ILE A 62 63.45 74.26 65.01
C ILE A 62 63.61 72.92 64.28
N TRP A 63 63.11 72.80 63.05
CA TRP A 63 63.08 71.54 62.30
C TRP A 63 63.80 71.64 60.94
N SER A 64 64.25 70.50 60.39
CA SER A 64 64.88 70.42 59.07
C SER A 64 64.78 69.02 58.43
N SER A 65 64.96 68.94 57.10
CA SER A 65 64.99 67.70 56.31
C SER A 65 66.31 67.56 55.53
N SER A 66 66.76 66.32 55.31
CA SER A 66 67.91 65.99 54.46
C SER A 66 67.60 66.05 52.97
N ASN A 67 66.34 65.83 52.56
CA ASN A 67 65.89 66.07 51.19
C ASN A 67 64.41 66.49 51.14
N ALA A 68 64.19 67.81 51.18
CA ALA A 68 62.86 68.42 51.15
C ALA A 68 62.06 68.20 49.85
N SER A 69 62.68 67.74 48.74
CA SER A 69 61.94 67.39 47.51
C SER A 69 61.46 65.93 47.48
N ILE A 70 61.71 65.18 48.55
CA ILE A 70 61.21 63.81 48.77
C ILE A 70 60.33 63.80 50.03
N ALA A 71 60.82 64.36 51.14
CA ALA A 71 59.98 64.66 52.31
C ALA A 71 60.41 65.97 52.99
N SER A 72 59.47 66.90 53.17
CA SER A 72 59.69 68.19 53.85
C SER A 72 59.27 68.12 55.32
N VAL A 73 59.63 69.12 56.13
CA VAL A 73 59.13 69.28 57.51
C VAL A 73 58.95 70.74 57.91
N GLU A 74 57.86 71.05 58.62
CA GLU A 74 57.62 72.34 59.26
C GLU A 74 56.93 72.16 60.61
N ASP A 75 57.50 72.73 61.69
CA ASP A 75 57.10 72.53 63.09
C ASP A 75 56.87 71.06 63.51
N GLY A 76 57.49 70.10 62.80
CA GLY A 76 57.34 68.66 63.00
C GLY A 76 56.26 67.98 62.16
N LEU A 77 55.52 68.71 61.31
CA LEU A 77 54.69 68.07 60.30
C LEU A 77 55.57 67.64 59.12
N VAL A 78 55.80 66.34 58.97
CA VAL A 78 56.53 65.74 57.85
C VAL A 78 55.57 65.53 56.69
N THR A 79 55.94 65.94 55.47
CA THR A 79 55.08 65.75 54.28
C THR A 79 55.86 65.04 53.18
N ALA A 80 55.29 63.98 52.61
CA ALA A 80 55.83 63.24 51.48
C ALA A 80 55.57 63.99 50.17
N VAL A 81 56.63 64.29 49.43
CA VAL A 81 56.63 65.19 48.26
C VAL A 81 56.82 64.43 46.95
N LYS A 82 57.61 63.34 46.95
CA LYS A 82 57.84 62.49 45.76
C LYS A 82 58.41 61.13 46.13
N GLU A 83 58.15 60.11 45.32
CA GLU A 83 58.78 58.77 45.44
C GLU A 83 60.31 58.83 45.70
N GLY A 84 60.76 58.13 46.74
CA GLY A 84 62.16 58.15 47.22
C GLY A 84 62.29 57.95 48.73
N ALA A 85 63.43 58.34 49.32
CA ALA A 85 63.64 58.34 50.79
C ALA A 85 64.37 59.61 51.31
N ALA A 86 64.11 59.99 52.57
CA ALA A 86 64.65 61.19 53.23
C ALA A 86 64.71 61.06 54.77
N THR A 87 65.26 62.07 55.46
CA THR A 87 65.48 62.06 56.93
C THR A 87 65.17 63.43 57.54
N ILE A 88 64.48 63.44 58.69
CA ILE A 88 63.98 64.62 59.40
C ILE A 88 64.74 64.82 60.72
N THR A 89 64.95 66.07 61.13
CA THR A 89 65.65 66.47 62.37
C THR A 89 64.88 67.57 63.10
N VAL A 90 64.93 67.56 64.44
CA VAL A 90 64.51 68.67 65.33
C VAL A 90 65.67 69.14 66.20
N ALA A 91 65.68 70.42 66.57
CA ALA A 91 66.64 71.06 67.47
C ALA A 91 65.97 72.10 68.39
N SER A 92 66.62 72.46 69.50
CA SER A 92 66.21 73.56 70.37
C SER A 92 66.72 74.90 69.82
N LYS A 93 66.04 76.00 70.17
CA LYS A 93 66.36 77.36 69.69
C LYS A 93 67.75 77.88 70.10
N ASP A 94 68.31 77.39 71.20
CA ASP A 94 69.70 77.62 71.64
C ASP A 94 70.71 76.64 71.02
N GLY A 95 70.22 75.61 70.30
CA GLY A 95 70.99 74.58 69.62
C GLY A 95 71.39 73.37 70.49
N GLY A 96 71.05 73.33 71.78
CA GLY A 96 71.63 72.41 72.77
C GLY A 96 71.15 70.95 72.73
N ALA A 97 69.94 70.67 72.25
CA ALA A 97 69.30 69.35 72.20
C ALA A 97 68.67 69.06 70.83
N ARG A 98 68.70 67.80 70.35
CA ARG A 98 68.25 67.37 69.00
C ARG A 98 67.73 65.90 68.94
N ALA A 99 66.93 65.57 67.92
CA ALA A 99 66.45 64.21 67.60
C ALA A 99 66.07 64.04 66.11
N THR A 100 65.91 62.80 65.59
CA THR A 100 65.75 62.49 64.14
C THR A 100 64.78 61.35 63.79
N CYS A 101 64.32 61.28 62.53
CA CYS A 101 63.41 60.26 61.97
C CYS A 101 63.65 60.01 60.47
N GLU A 102 63.52 58.78 59.95
CA GLU A 102 63.60 58.44 58.51
C GLU A 102 62.22 58.40 57.82
N VAL A 103 62.19 58.48 56.49
CA VAL A 103 60.97 58.53 55.66
C VAL A 103 61.18 57.82 54.30
N THR A 104 60.27 56.94 53.89
CA THR A 104 60.12 56.39 52.53
C THR A 104 58.84 56.90 51.87
N VAL A 105 58.84 57.07 50.54
CA VAL A 105 57.68 57.55 49.76
C VAL A 105 57.46 56.69 48.51
N ALA A 106 56.22 56.34 48.21
CA ALA A 106 55.80 55.61 47.00
C ALA A 106 54.94 56.46 46.03
N THR A 107 55.02 56.18 44.72
CA THR A 107 54.19 56.83 43.68
C THR A 107 52.71 56.46 43.82
N ARG A 108 51.84 57.47 43.65
CA ARG A 108 50.38 57.36 43.72
C ARG A 108 49.77 56.91 42.38
N VAL A 109 49.07 55.77 42.39
CA VAL A 109 48.20 55.34 41.28
C VAL A 109 46.82 55.98 41.43
N ILE A 110 46.18 56.33 40.32
CA ILE A 110 44.86 56.95 40.28
C ILE A 110 43.98 56.16 39.31
N ASP A 111 42.98 55.45 39.85
CA ASP A 111 42.03 54.66 39.06
C ASP A 111 41.06 55.55 38.28
N VAL A 112 40.52 55.02 37.17
CA VAL A 112 39.40 55.66 36.47
C VAL A 112 38.15 55.55 37.33
N GLU A 113 37.63 56.67 37.80
CA GLU A 113 36.37 56.74 38.54
C GLU A 113 35.17 56.68 37.60
N SER A 114 35.22 57.38 36.46
CA SER A 114 34.12 57.45 35.50
C SER A 114 34.56 57.70 34.05
N VAL A 115 33.65 57.40 33.12
CA VAL A 115 33.74 57.74 31.70
C VAL A 115 32.43 58.43 31.31
N THR A 116 32.49 59.41 30.41
CA THR A 116 31.30 60.10 29.87
C THR A 116 31.43 60.28 28.36
N LEU A 117 30.30 60.36 27.64
CA LEU A 117 30.24 60.65 26.21
C LEU A 117 29.75 62.07 25.93
N SER A 118 30.19 62.65 24.80
CA SER A 118 29.81 63.99 24.33
C SER A 118 28.31 64.21 24.17
N GLN A 119 27.54 63.15 23.94
CA GLN A 119 26.07 63.14 23.98
C GLN A 119 25.56 61.73 24.32
N LYS A 120 24.34 61.65 24.89
CA LYS A 120 23.71 60.40 25.32
C LYS A 120 22.76 59.80 24.27
N GLU A 121 22.25 60.61 23.35
CA GLU A 121 21.37 60.18 22.27
C GLU A 121 21.64 61.02 21.02
N ALA A 122 21.35 60.47 19.83
CA ALA A 122 21.37 61.21 18.56
C ALA A 122 20.47 60.55 17.51
N GLU A 123 19.94 61.36 16.58
CA GLU A 123 19.21 60.88 15.40
C GLU A 123 20.04 61.03 14.12
N LEU A 124 19.92 60.06 13.20
CA LEU A 124 20.52 60.09 11.87
C LEU A 124 19.52 59.58 10.82
N THR A 125 19.76 59.89 9.55
CA THR A 125 19.15 59.16 8.42
C THR A 125 20.11 58.10 7.87
N VAL A 126 19.56 57.03 7.28
CA VAL A 126 20.36 55.95 6.68
C VAL A 126 21.46 56.51 5.76
N GLY A 127 22.69 56.02 5.94
CA GLY A 127 23.86 56.43 5.15
C GLY A 127 24.60 57.69 5.64
N LYS A 128 24.18 58.33 6.74
CA LYS A 128 24.91 59.44 7.38
C LYS A 128 25.86 58.96 8.48
N SER A 129 26.83 59.80 8.85
CA SER A 129 27.79 59.58 9.95
C SER A 129 27.74 60.69 11.00
N LEU A 130 28.30 60.42 12.18
CA LEU A 130 28.36 61.26 13.37
C LEU A 130 29.61 60.88 14.19
N THR A 131 30.22 61.79 14.94
CA THR A 131 31.36 61.47 15.81
C THR A 131 31.01 61.68 17.28
N LEU A 132 31.33 60.69 18.10
CA LEU A 132 31.25 60.73 19.57
C LEU A 132 32.65 60.88 20.16
N THR A 133 32.75 61.59 21.28
CA THR A 133 33.99 61.76 22.04
C THR A 133 33.77 61.22 23.46
N ALA A 134 34.77 60.53 23.99
CA ALA A 134 34.76 60.01 25.36
C ALA A 134 35.73 60.80 26.24
N THR A 135 35.28 61.16 27.44
CA THR A 135 36.08 61.81 28.49
C THR A 135 36.22 60.83 29.65
N VAL A 136 37.45 60.65 30.13
CA VAL A 136 37.80 59.75 31.25
C VAL A 136 38.15 60.62 32.46
N LEU A 137 37.64 60.29 33.64
CA LEU A 137 37.86 61.05 34.87
C LEU A 137 38.28 60.15 36.04
N PRO A 138 39.12 60.64 36.97
CA PRO A 138 39.74 61.98 36.97
C PRO A 138 40.79 62.16 35.86
N GLU A 139 41.14 63.41 35.52
CA GLU A 139 42.00 63.70 34.36
C GLU A 139 43.44 63.17 34.54
N ASP A 140 43.89 63.00 35.77
CA ASP A 140 45.17 62.42 36.18
C ASP A 140 45.13 60.87 36.33
N ALA A 141 44.00 60.22 36.03
CA ALA A 141 43.89 58.75 36.02
C ALA A 141 45.01 58.09 35.19
N THR A 142 45.58 57.00 35.71
CA THR A 142 46.86 56.44 35.26
C THR A 142 46.76 55.69 33.92
N ASP A 143 45.63 55.04 33.63
CA ASP A 143 45.28 54.53 32.30
C ASP A 143 43.97 55.18 31.82
N LYS A 144 44.01 55.79 30.64
CA LYS A 144 42.87 56.48 30.01
C LYS A 144 42.50 55.88 28.64
N THR A 145 42.91 54.63 28.38
CA THR A 145 42.67 53.95 27.10
C THR A 145 41.19 53.65 26.89
N VAL A 146 40.58 54.23 25.86
CA VAL A 146 39.16 54.05 25.52
C VAL A 146 38.98 53.01 24.41
N THR A 147 38.13 52.02 24.67
CA THR A 147 37.65 51.05 23.68
C THR A 147 36.18 51.33 23.30
N TRP A 148 35.79 51.05 22.06
CA TRP A 148 34.46 51.37 21.52
C TRP A 148 33.75 50.13 20.97
N THR A 149 32.44 50.02 21.22
CA THR A 149 31.59 48.95 20.69
C THR A 149 30.20 49.46 20.29
N SER A 150 29.52 48.75 19.38
CA SER A 150 28.09 48.93 19.08
C SER A 150 27.35 47.64 19.45
N ASN A 151 26.20 47.74 20.11
CA ASN A 151 25.36 46.57 20.36
C ASN A 151 24.62 46.07 19.11
N ASN A 152 24.55 46.88 18.04
CA ASN A 152 23.82 46.56 16.82
C ASN A 152 24.47 47.21 15.59
N THR A 153 25.49 46.55 15.06
CA THR A 153 26.25 46.99 13.88
C THR A 153 25.46 46.97 12.57
N SER A 154 24.29 46.32 12.50
CA SER A 154 23.43 46.39 11.31
C SER A 154 22.62 47.69 11.23
N VAL A 155 22.39 48.35 12.37
CA VAL A 155 21.77 49.68 12.46
C VAL A 155 22.83 50.78 12.48
N ALA A 156 23.84 50.68 13.35
CA ALA A 156 24.96 51.62 13.35
C ALA A 156 26.30 50.97 13.76
N THR A 157 27.33 51.16 12.95
CA THR A 157 28.73 50.77 13.26
C THR A 157 29.45 51.89 13.99
N VAL A 158 30.48 51.55 14.79
CA VAL A 158 31.40 52.52 15.39
C VAL A 158 32.86 52.10 15.19
N THR A 159 33.74 53.07 14.90
CA THR A 159 35.19 52.91 14.87
C THR A 159 35.84 54.16 15.47
N ASN A 160 36.61 54.01 16.56
CA ASN A 160 37.32 55.11 17.24
C ASN A 160 36.44 56.35 17.57
N GLY A 161 35.15 56.14 17.82
CA GLY A 161 34.17 57.20 18.07
C GLY A 161 33.40 57.70 16.85
N GLU A 162 33.84 57.44 15.61
CA GLU A 162 32.99 57.70 14.42
C GLU A 162 31.90 56.62 14.31
N VAL A 163 30.66 57.06 14.30
CA VAL A 163 29.43 56.26 14.16
C VAL A 163 28.85 56.46 12.75
N LYS A 164 28.47 55.37 12.08
CA LYS A 164 27.81 55.42 10.77
C LYS A 164 26.46 54.70 10.79
N ALA A 165 25.41 55.36 10.31
CA ALA A 165 24.07 54.80 10.16
C ALA A 165 23.98 53.89 8.93
N VAL A 166 23.58 52.63 9.16
CA VAL A 166 23.57 51.54 8.16
C VAL A 166 22.15 51.17 7.74
N SER A 167 21.22 51.05 8.69
CA SER A 167 19.79 50.79 8.45
C SER A 167 18.93 51.41 9.55
N ALA A 168 17.62 51.55 9.30
CA ALA A 168 16.71 52.17 10.27
C ALA A 168 16.48 51.31 11.52
N GLY A 169 16.30 51.95 12.67
CA GLY A 169 16.19 51.29 13.98
C GLY A 169 17.04 51.99 15.04
N THR A 170 17.34 51.30 16.14
CA THR A 170 18.15 51.83 17.26
C THR A 170 19.37 50.98 17.57
N ALA A 171 20.50 51.64 17.87
CA ALA A 171 21.75 51.01 18.31
C ALA A 171 22.39 51.78 19.48
N SER A 172 22.93 51.08 20.48
CA SER A 172 23.68 51.69 21.59
C SER A 172 25.18 51.55 21.33
N ILE A 173 25.85 52.70 21.27
CA ILE A 173 27.31 52.82 21.16
C ILE A 173 27.89 52.96 22.57
N THR A 174 28.88 52.14 22.92
CA THR A 174 29.50 52.10 24.25
C THR A 174 30.97 52.44 24.16
N ALA A 175 31.45 53.32 25.05
CA ALA A 175 32.86 53.59 25.31
C ALA A 175 33.26 53.05 26.69
N THR A 176 34.42 52.40 26.77
CA THR A 176 34.92 51.74 27.98
C THR A 176 36.38 52.07 28.24
N ALA A 177 36.70 52.55 29.45
CA ALA A 177 38.07 52.77 29.96
C ALA A 177 38.14 52.44 31.46
N GLY A 178 39.23 51.81 31.92
CA GLY A 178 39.41 51.44 33.35
C GLY A 178 38.27 50.60 33.95
N GLY A 179 37.56 49.81 33.13
CA GLY A 179 36.38 49.05 33.55
C GLY A 179 35.09 49.88 33.77
N LYS A 180 35.10 51.19 33.49
CA LYS A 180 33.91 52.06 33.51
C LYS A 180 33.37 52.23 32.09
N ASN A 181 32.05 52.30 31.96
CA ASN A 181 31.34 52.37 30.68
C ASN A 181 30.47 53.63 30.58
N ALA A 182 30.38 54.20 29.37
CA ALA A 182 29.39 55.21 29.00
C ALA A 182 28.72 54.84 27.66
N THR A 183 27.42 55.12 27.53
CA THR A 183 26.61 54.72 26.36
C THR A 183 25.93 55.91 25.68
N CYS A 184 25.69 55.76 24.37
CA CYS A 184 24.96 56.71 23.54
C CYS A 184 23.99 55.97 22.59
N THR A 185 22.71 56.32 22.61
CA THR A 185 21.68 55.70 21.75
C THR A 185 21.57 56.42 20.41
N ILE A 186 21.71 55.68 19.31
CA ILE A 186 21.65 56.18 17.95
C ILE A 186 20.36 55.67 17.31
N THR A 187 19.46 56.59 16.96
CA THR A 187 18.20 56.31 16.28
C THR A 187 18.34 56.66 14.80
N VAL A 188 18.23 55.65 13.93
CA VAL A 188 18.31 55.82 12.48
C VAL A 188 16.92 55.81 11.86
N LYS A 189 16.60 56.86 11.10
CA LYS A 189 15.36 57.04 10.35
C LYS A 189 15.56 56.73 8.86
N GLU A 190 14.50 56.26 8.22
CA GLU A 190 14.44 56.02 6.78
C GLU A 190 14.50 57.33 5.97
N ALA A 191 14.69 57.22 4.65
CA ALA A 191 14.70 58.35 3.73
C ALA A 191 13.31 58.52 3.06
N TYR A 192 12.86 59.77 2.93
CA TYR A 192 11.57 60.11 2.34
C TYR A 192 11.71 60.43 0.84
N ILE A 193 10.74 60.01 0.02
CA ILE A 193 10.73 60.12 -1.44
C ILE A 193 9.38 60.73 -1.89
N ASP A 194 9.43 61.87 -2.57
CA ASP A 194 8.23 62.65 -2.97
C ASP A 194 7.53 62.14 -4.24
N VAL A 195 6.22 62.36 -4.31
CA VAL A 195 5.41 62.16 -5.53
C VAL A 195 5.66 63.27 -6.56
N THR A 196 6.00 62.87 -7.77
CA THR A 196 6.31 63.77 -8.90
C THR A 196 5.18 63.89 -9.91
N SER A 197 4.36 62.85 -10.12
CA SER A 197 3.22 62.88 -11.04
C SER A 197 2.17 61.81 -10.76
N VAL A 198 0.94 62.08 -11.21
CA VAL A 198 -0.22 61.17 -11.20
C VAL A 198 -0.85 61.19 -12.59
N THR A 199 -1.20 60.02 -13.14
CA THR A 199 -1.90 59.91 -14.44
C THR A 199 -3.04 58.90 -14.38
N LEU A 200 -4.16 59.16 -15.05
CA LEU A 200 -5.26 58.20 -15.21
C LEU A 200 -5.13 57.37 -16.50
N ASN A 201 -5.69 56.16 -16.47
CA ASN A 201 -5.79 55.27 -17.65
C ASN A 201 -6.82 55.74 -18.70
N LYS A 202 -7.73 56.67 -18.37
CA LYS A 202 -8.76 57.24 -19.26
C LYS A 202 -8.99 58.71 -18.92
N THR A 203 -9.39 59.49 -19.92
CA THR A 203 -9.78 60.91 -19.79
C THR A 203 -11.29 61.15 -19.92
N SER A 204 -12.04 60.20 -20.47
CA SER A 204 -13.51 60.25 -20.56
C SER A 204 -14.18 58.88 -20.40
N LEU A 205 -15.43 58.88 -19.95
CA LEU A 205 -16.34 57.73 -19.83
C LEU A 205 -17.76 58.12 -20.27
N SER A 206 -18.48 57.18 -20.88
CA SER A 206 -19.92 57.25 -21.15
C SER A 206 -20.58 56.02 -20.53
N LEU A 207 -21.65 56.21 -19.77
CA LEU A 207 -22.34 55.19 -18.96
C LEU A 207 -23.86 55.38 -19.00
N ILE A 208 -24.60 54.36 -18.58
CA ILE A 208 -26.04 54.40 -18.30
C ILE A 208 -26.26 54.43 -16.77
N GLU A 209 -27.37 55.02 -16.32
CA GLU A 209 -27.80 55.05 -14.92
C GLU A 209 -27.78 53.65 -14.29
N GLY A 210 -26.99 53.46 -13.23
CA GLY A 210 -26.74 52.16 -12.58
C GLY A 210 -25.43 51.45 -12.97
N GLU A 211 -24.80 51.81 -14.10
CA GLU A 211 -23.56 51.17 -14.55
C GLU A 211 -22.32 51.56 -13.70
N LYS A 212 -21.24 50.78 -13.84
CA LYS A 212 -19.96 51.01 -13.17
C LYS A 212 -18.78 50.91 -14.13
N ALA A 213 -17.74 51.67 -13.86
CA ALA A 213 -16.48 51.60 -14.60
C ALA A 213 -15.28 51.87 -13.67
N THR A 214 -14.14 51.24 -13.95
CA THR A 214 -12.92 51.45 -13.17
C THR A 214 -11.97 52.41 -13.89
N LEU A 215 -11.50 53.40 -13.15
CA LEU A 215 -10.36 54.25 -13.46
C LEU A 215 -9.16 53.79 -12.63
N THR A 216 -7.96 53.88 -13.20
CA THR A 216 -6.72 53.49 -12.53
C THR A 216 -5.77 54.67 -12.54
N ALA A 217 -5.26 55.04 -11.37
CA ALA A 217 -4.27 56.09 -11.21
C ALA A 217 -2.87 55.46 -11.09
N THR A 218 -1.91 56.00 -11.83
CA THR A 218 -0.48 55.63 -11.75
C THR A 218 0.28 56.79 -11.12
N VAL A 219 0.96 56.53 -10.01
CA VAL A 219 1.82 57.48 -9.29
C VAL A 219 3.27 57.26 -9.70
N LYS A 220 4.07 58.33 -9.77
CA LYS A 220 5.53 58.24 -9.98
C LYS A 220 6.32 59.16 -9.04
N PRO A 221 7.53 58.78 -8.60
CA PRO A 221 8.16 57.48 -8.85
C PRO A 221 7.45 56.37 -8.05
N SER A 222 7.69 55.10 -8.40
CA SER A 222 6.94 53.97 -7.83
C SER A 222 7.37 53.60 -6.40
N ASP A 223 8.47 54.18 -5.92
CA ASP A 223 9.06 54.06 -4.59
C ASP A 223 8.82 55.33 -3.74
N ALA A 224 7.91 56.22 -4.16
CA ALA A 224 7.47 57.36 -3.34
C ALA A 224 6.92 56.87 -1.99
N THR A 225 7.29 57.56 -0.90
CA THR A 225 7.01 57.11 0.49
C THR A 225 5.53 57.18 0.86
N ASP A 226 4.76 58.08 0.23
CA ASP A 226 3.30 58.07 0.26
C ASP A 226 2.73 58.12 -1.17
N PRO A 227 2.42 56.96 -1.78
CA PRO A 227 1.78 56.87 -3.09
C PRO A 227 0.24 56.85 -3.00
N THR A 228 -0.35 57.20 -1.85
CA THR A 228 -1.81 57.04 -1.61
C THR A 228 -2.63 57.92 -2.54
N VAL A 229 -3.55 57.29 -3.28
CA VAL A 229 -4.47 57.99 -4.20
C VAL A 229 -5.82 58.23 -3.53
N THR A 230 -6.20 59.49 -3.39
CA THR A 230 -7.55 59.93 -3.01
C THR A 230 -8.39 60.22 -4.25
N TRP A 231 -9.69 59.90 -4.19
CA TRP A 231 -10.62 60.02 -5.31
C TRP A 231 -11.79 60.95 -4.96
N LYS A 232 -12.27 61.74 -5.93
CA LYS A 232 -13.38 62.68 -5.75
C LYS A 232 -14.24 62.84 -7.00
N SER A 233 -15.56 62.91 -6.82
CA SER A 233 -16.52 63.33 -7.86
C SER A 233 -16.80 64.83 -7.77
N SER A 234 -17.05 65.49 -8.91
CA SER A 234 -17.58 66.86 -8.93
C SER A 234 -19.11 66.93 -8.69
N ASN A 235 -19.84 65.81 -8.85
CA ASN A 235 -21.29 65.75 -8.63
C ASN A 235 -21.78 64.33 -8.29
N GLU A 236 -21.83 64.02 -7.00
CA GLU A 236 -22.28 62.72 -6.48
C GLU A 236 -23.74 62.35 -6.81
N LYS A 237 -24.56 63.33 -7.24
CA LYS A 237 -25.92 63.06 -7.73
C LYS A 237 -25.97 62.52 -9.16
N VAL A 238 -24.87 62.66 -9.92
CA VAL A 238 -24.71 62.11 -11.28
C VAL A 238 -23.87 60.84 -11.22
N MET A 239 -22.73 60.86 -10.51
CA MET A 239 -21.92 59.67 -10.27
C MET A 239 -21.07 59.79 -9.00
N THR A 240 -20.87 58.66 -8.31
CA THR A 240 -19.95 58.53 -7.17
C THR A 240 -18.67 57.84 -7.61
N VAL A 241 -17.56 58.10 -6.90
CA VAL A 241 -16.30 57.37 -7.08
C VAL A 241 -15.75 56.94 -5.72
N TYR A 242 -15.35 55.69 -5.62
CA TYR A 242 -14.64 55.13 -4.47
C TYR A 242 -13.55 54.20 -4.99
N ASP A 243 -12.30 54.41 -4.56
CA ASP A 243 -11.13 53.62 -4.98
C ASP A 243 -11.07 53.35 -6.50
N GLY A 244 -11.19 54.42 -7.30
CA GLY A 244 -11.20 54.36 -8.76
C GLY A 244 -12.48 53.79 -9.40
N ILE A 245 -13.38 53.17 -8.64
CA ILE A 245 -14.65 52.63 -9.14
C ILE A 245 -15.67 53.76 -9.24
N VAL A 246 -15.97 54.17 -10.47
CA VAL A 246 -17.09 55.03 -10.85
C VAL A 246 -18.38 54.23 -10.79
N THR A 247 -19.43 54.79 -10.16
CA THR A 247 -20.81 54.30 -10.24
C THR A 247 -21.72 55.42 -10.76
N ALA A 248 -22.43 55.17 -11.85
CA ALA A 248 -23.42 56.08 -12.41
C ALA A 248 -24.70 56.08 -11.57
N VAL A 249 -25.08 57.26 -11.04
CA VAL A 249 -26.20 57.46 -10.12
C VAL A 249 -27.41 58.07 -10.82
N LYS A 250 -27.19 59.01 -11.76
CA LYS A 250 -28.27 59.63 -12.54
C LYS A 250 -27.77 60.27 -13.83
N ALA A 251 -28.63 60.31 -14.86
CA ALA A 251 -28.35 61.04 -16.10
C ALA A 251 -27.82 62.48 -15.89
N GLY A 252 -26.73 62.83 -16.59
CA GLY A 252 -26.02 64.11 -16.45
C GLY A 252 -24.53 64.00 -16.80
N THR A 253 -23.73 65.01 -16.44
CA THR A 253 -22.26 64.99 -16.56
C THR A 253 -21.57 65.34 -15.23
N ALA A 254 -20.39 64.76 -15.02
CA ALA A 254 -19.54 64.99 -13.86
C ALA A 254 -18.06 64.73 -14.20
N THR A 255 -17.16 64.98 -13.25
CA THR A 255 -15.72 64.80 -13.40
C THR A 255 -15.16 64.07 -12.19
N VAL A 256 -14.38 63.02 -12.42
CA VAL A 256 -13.57 62.33 -11.42
C VAL A 256 -12.20 62.99 -11.33
N THR A 257 -11.70 63.17 -10.11
CA THR A 257 -10.31 63.56 -9.83
C THR A 257 -9.65 62.48 -8.97
N ALA A 258 -8.43 62.09 -9.35
CA ALA A 258 -7.52 61.29 -8.54
C ALA A 258 -6.36 62.18 -8.07
N THR A 259 -5.92 62.08 -6.81
CA THR A 259 -4.87 62.93 -6.22
C THR A 259 -3.96 62.14 -5.28
N ALA A 260 -2.64 62.25 -5.47
CA ALA A 260 -1.62 61.71 -4.57
C ALA A 260 -0.52 62.75 -4.36
N GLY A 261 -0.13 62.99 -3.09
CA GLY A 261 0.64 64.17 -2.72
C GLY A 261 -0.07 65.46 -3.15
N ASP A 262 0.65 66.37 -3.81
CA ASP A 262 0.14 67.60 -4.42
C ASP A 262 -0.23 67.44 -5.92
N LYS A 263 -0.21 66.22 -6.46
CA LYS A 263 -0.39 65.94 -7.91
C LYS A 263 -1.74 65.28 -8.18
N SER A 264 -2.41 65.68 -9.26
CA SER A 264 -3.76 65.19 -9.60
C SER A 264 -3.98 64.96 -11.10
N ALA A 265 -4.88 64.04 -11.44
CA ALA A 265 -5.37 63.79 -12.81
C ALA A 265 -6.90 63.59 -12.84
N THR A 266 -7.54 63.89 -13.97
CA THR A 266 -9.02 64.00 -14.09
C THR A 266 -9.60 63.22 -15.27
N CYS A 267 -10.84 62.74 -15.11
CA CYS A 267 -11.62 62.07 -16.16
C CYS A 267 -13.07 62.60 -16.17
N GLU A 268 -13.62 62.93 -17.34
CA GLU A 268 -15.03 63.31 -17.51
C GLU A 268 -15.93 62.07 -17.59
N VAL A 269 -17.15 62.15 -17.06
CA VAL A 269 -18.13 61.06 -17.05
C VAL A 269 -19.49 61.60 -17.49
N GLN A 270 -20.04 61.03 -18.57
CA GLN A 270 -21.39 61.29 -19.05
C GLN A 270 -22.30 60.10 -18.73
N VAL A 271 -23.48 60.37 -18.16
CA VAL A 271 -24.48 59.36 -17.79
C VAL A 271 -25.78 59.58 -18.58
N ALA A 272 -26.30 58.51 -19.18
CA ALA A 272 -27.60 58.44 -19.86
C ALA A 272 -28.68 57.80 -18.96
N PRO A 273 -29.98 58.12 -19.14
CA PRO A 273 -31.06 57.55 -18.34
C PRO A 273 -31.37 56.09 -18.70
N TYR A 274 -31.88 55.33 -17.74
CA TYR A 274 -32.43 53.99 -17.96
C TYR A 274 -33.93 54.05 -18.29
N ILE A 275 -34.35 53.37 -19.36
CA ILE A 275 -35.74 53.32 -19.84
C ILE A 275 -36.27 51.89 -19.66
N ALA A 276 -37.22 51.71 -18.75
CA ALA A 276 -37.73 50.41 -18.34
C ALA A 276 -38.82 49.85 -19.27
N VAL A 277 -38.88 48.52 -19.39
CA VAL A 277 -39.96 47.82 -20.10
C VAL A 277 -41.30 48.00 -19.37
N THR A 278 -42.31 48.48 -20.11
CA THR A 278 -43.67 48.68 -19.61
C THR A 278 -44.61 47.54 -19.95
N LYS A 279 -44.40 46.86 -21.10
CA LYS A 279 -45.28 45.79 -21.60
C LYS A 279 -44.53 44.81 -22.50
N VAL A 280 -44.94 43.55 -22.46
CA VAL A 280 -44.65 42.54 -23.49
C VAL A 280 -45.98 42.05 -24.09
N THR A 281 -46.01 41.74 -25.38
CA THR A 281 -47.14 41.09 -26.05
C THR A 281 -46.65 39.99 -26.99
N LEU A 282 -47.42 38.91 -27.11
CA LEU A 282 -47.26 37.91 -28.18
C LEU A 282 -48.26 38.18 -29.31
N ASP A 283 -47.91 37.76 -30.52
CA ASP A 283 -48.79 37.74 -31.70
C ASP A 283 -49.86 36.63 -31.63
N ARG A 284 -49.57 35.52 -30.92
CA ARG A 284 -50.47 34.39 -30.67
C ARG A 284 -50.52 34.05 -29.18
N ASN A 285 -51.69 33.62 -28.68
CA ASN A 285 -51.90 33.16 -27.30
C ASN A 285 -52.29 31.67 -27.20
N LYS A 286 -52.53 30.98 -28.32
CA LYS A 286 -52.62 29.53 -28.40
C LYS A 286 -52.09 29.04 -29.75
N ILE A 287 -51.37 27.91 -29.75
CA ILE A 287 -51.02 27.15 -30.96
C ILE A 287 -51.35 25.65 -30.79
N THR A 288 -51.32 24.89 -31.87
CA THR A 288 -51.48 23.43 -31.85
C THR A 288 -50.65 22.84 -33.00
N ILE A 289 -49.79 21.90 -32.67
CA ILE A 289 -48.77 21.30 -33.56
C ILE A 289 -48.71 19.79 -33.31
N ASP A 290 -48.23 19.02 -34.28
CA ASP A 290 -47.89 17.62 -34.05
C ASP A 290 -46.46 17.54 -33.44
N ALA A 291 -46.09 16.42 -32.83
CA ALA A 291 -44.73 16.27 -32.32
C ALA A 291 -43.70 16.29 -33.47
N GLY A 292 -42.52 16.85 -33.21
CA GLY A 292 -41.48 17.09 -34.23
C GLY A 292 -41.70 18.35 -35.07
N ASP A 293 -42.94 18.85 -35.21
CA ASP A 293 -43.22 20.11 -35.90
C ASP A 293 -42.86 21.33 -35.04
N SER A 294 -42.71 22.48 -35.69
CA SER A 294 -42.43 23.76 -35.03
C SER A 294 -43.19 24.94 -35.64
N GLU A 295 -43.59 25.89 -34.79
CA GLU A 295 -44.24 27.14 -35.19
C GLU A 295 -43.58 28.33 -34.48
N LYS A 296 -43.42 29.46 -35.18
CA LYS A 296 -42.82 30.67 -34.61
C LYS A 296 -43.85 31.66 -34.08
N ILE A 297 -43.74 31.96 -32.79
CA ILE A 297 -44.42 33.04 -32.06
C ILE A 297 -43.47 34.25 -32.00
N THR A 298 -44.01 35.47 -32.05
CA THR A 298 -43.25 36.71 -31.99
C THR A 298 -43.63 37.52 -30.76
N ALA A 299 -42.63 37.92 -29.97
CA ALA A 299 -42.79 38.84 -28.86
C ALA A 299 -42.50 40.29 -29.29
N THR A 300 -43.25 41.25 -28.75
CA THR A 300 -42.99 42.69 -28.89
C THR A 300 -42.82 43.30 -27.51
N VAL A 301 -41.73 44.05 -27.32
CA VAL A 301 -41.40 44.78 -26.09
C VAL A 301 -41.76 46.25 -26.27
N LEU A 302 -42.34 46.89 -25.25
CA LEU A 302 -42.71 48.31 -25.28
C LEU A 302 -42.27 49.05 -24.02
N PRO A 303 -41.79 50.31 -24.11
CA PRO A 303 -41.63 51.09 -25.34
C PRO A 303 -40.42 50.61 -26.18
N ASP A 304 -40.33 51.03 -27.43
CA ASP A 304 -39.25 50.59 -28.34
C ASP A 304 -37.90 51.29 -28.06
N ASP A 305 -37.88 52.34 -27.25
CA ASP A 305 -36.66 52.96 -26.71
C ASP A 305 -36.24 52.39 -25.34
N ALA A 306 -36.87 51.31 -24.86
CA ALA A 306 -36.44 50.62 -23.64
C ALA A 306 -34.96 50.19 -23.73
N THR A 307 -34.22 50.42 -22.64
CA THR A 307 -32.77 50.22 -22.58
C THR A 307 -32.38 48.75 -22.68
N ASP A 308 -33.21 47.87 -22.14
CA ASP A 308 -33.11 46.43 -22.34
C ASP A 308 -34.39 45.90 -23.00
N LYS A 309 -34.24 45.33 -24.20
CA LYS A 309 -35.31 44.67 -24.98
C LYS A 309 -35.08 43.16 -25.10
N THR A 310 -34.22 42.58 -24.27
CA THR A 310 -33.95 41.14 -24.24
C THR A 310 -35.21 40.38 -23.86
N VAL A 311 -35.66 39.49 -24.74
CA VAL A 311 -36.80 38.60 -24.48
C VAL A 311 -36.29 37.23 -24.08
N ILE A 312 -36.47 36.88 -22.81
CA ILE A 312 -36.23 35.55 -22.29
C ILE A 312 -37.47 34.70 -22.57
N TRP A 313 -37.29 33.58 -23.29
CA TRP A 313 -38.33 32.60 -23.54
C TRP A 313 -38.19 31.42 -22.58
N THR A 314 -39.33 30.88 -22.13
CA THR A 314 -39.41 29.73 -21.21
C THR A 314 -40.58 28.85 -21.60
N SER A 315 -40.44 27.53 -21.41
CA SER A 315 -41.59 26.62 -21.36
C SER A 315 -42.02 26.37 -19.92
N SER A 316 -43.28 25.97 -19.72
CA SER A 316 -43.71 25.34 -18.47
C SER A 316 -43.31 23.86 -18.38
N ASP A 317 -43.03 23.25 -19.53
CA ASP A 317 -42.75 21.82 -19.69
C ASP A 317 -42.01 21.62 -21.03
N ASP A 318 -40.68 21.49 -20.98
CA ASP A 318 -39.82 21.28 -22.15
C ASP A 318 -39.89 19.83 -22.68
N ASP A 319 -40.35 18.86 -21.89
CA ASP A 319 -40.58 17.48 -22.33
C ASP A 319 -41.84 17.38 -23.22
N ILE A 320 -42.79 18.31 -23.06
CA ILE A 320 -43.95 18.47 -23.95
C ILE A 320 -43.62 19.40 -25.13
N ALA A 321 -43.10 20.60 -24.88
CA ALA A 321 -42.73 21.53 -25.96
C ALA A 321 -41.62 22.52 -25.54
N THR A 322 -40.59 22.62 -26.37
CA THR A 322 -39.45 23.53 -26.17
C THR A 322 -39.66 24.86 -26.87
N VAL A 323 -38.94 25.90 -26.44
CA VAL A 323 -38.91 27.22 -27.12
C VAL A 323 -37.50 27.77 -27.24
N LYS A 324 -37.16 28.32 -28.42
CA LYS A 324 -35.94 29.08 -28.66
C LYS A 324 -36.20 30.25 -29.62
N ASP A 325 -35.83 31.46 -29.19
CA ASP A 325 -35.93 32.69 -30.01
C ASP A 325 -37.34 32.93 -30.61
N GLY A 326 -38.38 32.49 -29.87
CA GLY A 326 -39.79 32.51 -30.27
C GLY A 326 -40.25 31.34 -31.14
N THR A 327 -39.33 30.52 -31.67
CA THR A 327 -39.69 29.25 -32.33
C THR A 327 -40.01 28.20 -31.27
N VAL A 328 -41.22 27.63 -31.34
CA VAL A 328 -41.70 26.57 -30.46
C VAL A 328 -41.69 25.25 -31.20
N THR A 329 -41.19 24.18 -30.57
CA THR A 329 -41.13 22.82 -31.17
C THR A 329 -41.87 21.82 -30.27
N GLY A 330 -42.76 21.02 -30.85
CA GLY A 330 -43.48 19.97 -30.13
C GLY A 330 -42.60 18.75 -29.89
N VAL A 331 -42.57 18.23 -28.66
CA VAL A 331 -41.68 17.13 -28.24
C VAL A 331 -42.48 15.86 -27.94
N SER A 332 -43.52 15.93 -27.10
CA SER A 332 -44.38 14.78 -26.76
C SER A 332 -45.84 15.21 -26.57
N GLU A 333 -46.78 14.25 -26.51
CA GLU A 333 -48.21 14.55 -26.38
C GLU A 333 -48.50 15.30 -25.07
N GLY A 334 -49.16 16.46 -25.17
CA GLY A 334 -49.56 17.20 -23.97
C GLY A 334 -49.88 18.67 -24.20
N LYS A 335 -49.75 19.46 -23.13
CA LYS A 335 -49.95 20.92 -23.15
C LYS A 335 -48.89 21.63 -22.31
N ALA A 336 -48.11 22.48 -22.96
CA ALA A 336 -47.16 23.39 -22.34
C ALA A 336 -47.63 24.85 -22.45
N THR A 337 -47.08 25.74 -21.64
CA THR A 337 -47.28 27.19 -21.75
C THR A 337 -45.94 27.88 -21.98
N ILE A 338 -45.79 28.46 -23.16
CA ILE A 338 -44.60 29.23 -23.55
C ILE A 338 -44.75 30.66 -23.09
N THR A 339 -43.79 31.17 -22.32
CA THR A 339 -43.81 32.52 -21.75
C THR A 339 -42.59 33.32 -22.21
N ALA A 340 -42.85 34.48 -22.82
CA ALA A 340 -41.86 35.50 -23.17
C ALA A 340 -41.82 36.57 -22.08
N THR A 341 -40.62 36.93 -21.60
CA THR A 341 -40.40 37.89 -20.51
C THR A 341 -39.32 38.89 -20.90
N ALA A 342 -39.56 40.19 -20.68
CA ALA A 342 -38.57 41.26 -20.80
C ALA A 342 -38.72 42.22 -19.60
N GLY A 343 -37.63 42.42 -18.84
CA GLY A 343 -37.72 43.01 -17.50
C GLY A 343 -38.74 42.28 -16.61
N GLU A 344 -39.55 43.03 -15.88
CA GLU A 344 -40.64 42.50 -15.03
C GLU A 344 -41.97 42.26 -15.79
N LYS A 345 -41.96 42.10 -17.12
CA LYS A 345 -43.17 42.07 -17.94
C LYS A 345 -43.15 40.86 -18.85
N SER A 346 -44.27 40.12 -18.90
CA SER A 346 -44.36 38.87 -19.65
C SER A 346 -45.70 38.70 -20.38
N ALA A 347 -45.71 37.79 -21.35
CA ALA A 347 -46.90 37.33 -22.06
C ALA A 347 -46.73 35.85 -22.43
N SER A 348 -47.84 35.10 -22.47
CA SER A 348 -47.85 33.63 -22.55
C SER A 348 -48.75 33.08 -23.66
N CYS A 349 -48.35 31.95 -24.25
CA CYS A 349 -49.10 31.20 -25.26
C CYS A 349 -49.23 29.72 -24.84
N THR A 350 -50.44 29.16 -24.92
CA THR A 350 -50.67 27.73 -24.66
C THR A 350 -50.42 26.88 -25.90
N VAL A 351 -49.52 25.93 -25.80
CA VAL A 351 -49.23 24.92 -26.83
C VAL A 351 -50.08 23.68 -26.55
N THR A 352 -50.53 23.01 -27.60
CA THR A 352 -51.05 21.64 -27.51
C THR A 352 -50.30 20.80 -28.54
N VAL A 353 -49.72 19.69 -28.12
CA VAL A 353 -48.94 18.79 -28.97
C VAL A 353 -49.68 17.47 -29.10
N ASN A 354 -49.89 17.01 -30.33
CA ASN A 354 -50.66 15.80 -30.60
C ASN A 354 -49.77 14.54 -30.62
N PHE A 355 -50.34 13.39 -30.23
CA PHE A 355 -49.70 12.08 -30.34
C PHE A 355 -49.61 11.61 -31.80
N VAL A 356 -48.47 11.03 -32.18
CA VAL A 356 -48.20 10.51 -33.53
C VAL A 356 -47.78 9.03 -33.41
N PRO A 357 -48.68 8.06 -33.73
CA PRO A 357 -48.35 6.63 -33.63
C PRO A 357 -47.34 6.20 -34.70
N VAL A 358 -46.43 5.29 -34.32
CA VAL A 358 -45.64 4.50 -35.27
C VAL A 358 -46.59 3.63 -36.10
N LYS A 359 -46.39 3.61 -37.43
CA LYS A 359 -47.17 2.83 -38.40
C LYS A 359 -46.39 1.66 -38.99
N SER A 360 -45.06 1.77 -39.02
CA SER A 360 -44.14 0.67 -39.29
C SER A 360 -42.74 0.98 -38.75
N ILE A 361 -41.96 -0.07 -38.54
CA ILE A 361 -40.52 -0.01 -38.28
C ILE A 361 -39.78 -0.87 -39.30
N GLU A 362 -38.55 -0.48 -39.64
CA GLU A 362 -37.65 -1.27 -40.49
C GLU A 362 -36.27 -1.38 -39.81
N LEU A 363 -35.55 -2.45 -40.09
CA LEU A 363 -34.16 -2.65 -39.64
C LEU A 363 -33.20 -2.38 -40.80
N ASP A 364 -32.05 -1.77 -40.50
CA ASP A 364 -31.01 -1.52 -41.51
C ASP A 364 -30.42 -2.81 -42.14
N LYS A 365 -30.60 -3.95 -41.47
CA LYS A 365 -30.16 -5.29 -41.91
C LYS A 365 -31.24 -6.31 -41.55
N THR A 366 -31.69 -7.09 -42.53
CA THR A 366 -32.63 -8.21 -42.34
C THR A 366 -31.93 -9.55 -42.10
N GLU A 367 -30.64 -9.64 -42.41
CA GLU A 367 -29.79 -10.80 -42.10
C GLU A 367 -28.42 -10.33 -41.60
N LEU A 368 -27.83 -11.12 -40.70
CA LEU A 368 -26.45 -10.99 -40.24
C LEU A 368 -25.75 -12.34 -40.34
N THR A 369 -24.49 -12.34 -40.76
CA THR A 369 -23.60 -13.50 -40.64
C THR A 369 -22.38 -13.08 -39.82
N LEU A 370 -22.23 -13.66 -38.62
CA LEU A 370 -21.21 -13.30 -37.63
C LEU A 370 -20.44 -14.55 -37.19
N ASN A 371 -19.21 -14.38 -36.71
CA ASN A 371 -18.52 -15.41 -35.92
C ASN A 371 -18.80 -15.19 -34.42
N PRO A 372 -18.71 -16.19 -33.52
CA PRO A 372 -18.77 -15.99 -32.08
C PRO A 372 -17.80 -14.91 -31.58
N GLU A 373 -18.17 -14.22 -30.50
CA GLU A 373 -17.56 -12.99 -29.97
C GLU A 373 -17.69 -11.74 -30.87
N GLU A 374 -18.03 -11.87 -32.16
CA GLU A 374 -18.36 -10.71 -33.00
C GLU A 374 -19.75 -10.16 -32.66
N TYR A 375 -19.92 -8.88 -32.90
CA TYR A 375 -21.14 -8.14 -32.60
C TYR A 375 -21.42 -7.13 -33.70
N GLU A 376 -22.68 -6.79 -33.86
CA GLU A 376 -23.15 -5.78 -34.80
C GLU A 376 -24.33 -5.02 -34.15
N THR A 377 -24.54 -3.77 -34.54
CA THR A 377 -25.65 -2.96 -34.01
C THR A 377 -26.69 -2.74 -35.11
N LEU A 378 -27.88 -3.31 -34.89
CA LEU A 378 -29.04 -3.10 -35.75
C LEU A 378 -29.65 -1.73 -35.47
N LYS A 379 -30.03 -1.02 -36.53
CA LYS A 379 -30.66 0.31 -36.43
C LYS A 379 -32.11 0.21 -36.84
N VAL A 380 -32.99 0.82 -36.04
CA VAL A 380 -34.41 0.92 -36.32
C VAL A 380 -34.71 2.26 -36.98
N SER A 381 -35.38 2.24 -38.13
CA SER A 381 -36.06 3.40 -38.70
C SER A 381 -37.57 3.30 -38.43
N PHE A 382 -38.23 4.45 -38.30
CA PHE A 382 -39.64 4.56 -37.92
C PHE A 382 -40.41 5.34 -38.98
N TYR A 383 -41.61 4.88 -39.32
CA TYR A 383 -42.53 5.63 -40.16
C TYR A 383 -43.87 5.88 -39.43
N PRO A 384 -44.36 7.13 -39.34
CA PRO A 384 -43.70 8.37 -39.75
C PRO A 384 -42.47 8.69 -38.86
N GLU A 385 -41.52 9.45 -39.39
CA GLU A 385 -40.28 9.77 -38.67
C GLU A 385 -40.52 10.58 -37.39
N ASN A 386 -41.60 11.36 -37.32
CA ASN A 386 -41.98 12.17 -36.16
C ASN A 386 -42.88 11.44 -35.14
N ALA A 387 -42.95 10.11 -35.16
CA ALA A 387 -43.72 9.34 -34.19
C ALA A 387 -43.28 9.63 -32.73
N THR A 388 -44.25 9.79 -31.82
CA THR A 388 -44.05 10.23 -30.43
C THR A 388 -43.52 9.15 -29.50
N ASP A 389 -43.95 7.90 -29.68
CA ASP A 389 -43.40 6.76 -28.96
C ASP A 389 -42.54 5.92 -29.91
N LYS A 390 -41.23 5.91 -29.65
CA LYS A 390 -40.23 5.13 -30.38
C LYS A 390 -39.57 4.07 -29.49
N THR A 391 -40.24 3.67 -28.41
CA THR A 391 -39.74 2.63 -27.51
C THR A 391 -39.63 1.31 -28.26
N VAL A 392 -38.41 0.76 -28.35
CA VAL A 392 -38.16 -0.54 -29.00
C VAL A 392 -37.84 -1.59 -27.95
N THR A 393 -38.66 -2.64 -27.87
CA THR A 393 -38.31 -3.86 -27.13
C THR A 393 -37.60 -4.83 -28.07
N TRP A 394 -36.46 -5.38 -27.63
CA TRP A 394 -35.69 -6.37 -28.39
C TRP A 394 -35.79 -7.76 -27.76
N THR A 395 -35.87 -8.80 -28.60
CA THR A 395 -35.85 -10.20 -28.16
C THR A 395 -35.04 -11.08 -29.11
N SER A 396 -34.24 -11.99 -28.59
CA SER A 396 -33.69 -13.11 -29.36
C SER A 396 -34.64 -14.32 -29.34
N SER A 397 -34.67 -15.08 -30.43
CA SER A 397 -35.29 -16.41 -30.44
C SER A 397 -34.43 -17.49 -29.78
N ASN A 398 -33.13 -17.25 -29.58
CA ASN A 398 -32.23 -18.12 -28.82
C ASN A 398 -30.94 -17.38 -28.42
N ASP A 399 -30.84 -16.99 -27.14
CA ASP A 399 -29.68 -16.31 -26.57
C ASP A 399 -28.41 -17.18 -26.52
N ASP A 400 -28.52 -18.51 -26.49
CA ASP A 400 -27.35 -19.40 -26.59
C ASP A 400 -26.64 -19.25 -27.94
N ILE A 401 -27.37 -18.84 -28.99
CA ILE A 401 -26.81 -18.62 -30.33
C ILE A 401 -26.44 -17.14 -30.52
N ALA A 402 -27.36 -16.21 -30.26
CA ALA A 402 -27.08 -14.79 -30.35
C ALA A 402 -27.93 -14.00 -29.34
N THR A 403 -27.29 -13.14 -28.57
CA THR A 403 -27.94 -12.23 -27.61
C THR A 403 -28.18 -10.87 -28.23
N VAL A 404 -29.18 -10.14 -27.74
CA VAL A 404 -29.43 -8.73 -28.10
C VAL A 404 -29.63 -7.89 -26.84
N THR A 405 -29.13 -6.66 -26.89
CA THR A 405 -29.32 -5.64 -25.84
C THR A 405 -30.48 -4.70 -26.17
N ASP A 406 -31.00 -3.99 -25.17
CA ASP A 406 -32.07 -2.98 -25.32
C ASP A 406 -31.76 -1.88 -26.35
N TYR A 407 -30.49 -1.73 -26.72
CA TYR A 407 -29.97 -0.76 -27.71
C TYR A 407 -29.71 -1.38 -29.10
N GLY A 408 -30.23 -2.58 -29.40
CA GLY A 408 -30.09 -3.22 -30.71
C GLY A 408 -28.70 -3.77 -31.05
N ARG A 409 -27.74 -3.74 -30.10
CA ARG A 409 -26.46 -4.44 -30.25
C ARG A 409 -26.67 -5.94 -30.07
N VAL A 410 -26.44 -6.68 -31.15
CA VAL A 410 -26.48 -8.14 -31.26
C VAL A 410 -25.07 -8.68 -31.05
N THR A 411 -24.91 -9.74 -30.26
CA THR A 411 -23.61 -10.42 -30.06
C THR A 411 -23.76 -11.93 -30.31
N ALA A 412 -22.87 -12.49 -31.12
CA ALA A 412 -22.85 -13.92 -31.45
C ALA A 412 -22.18 -14.75 -30.34
N VAL A 413 -22.80 -15.87 -29.97
CA VAL A 413 -22.45 -16.69 -28.80
C VAL A 413 -22.02 -18.11 -29.20
N GLU A 414 -22.91 -18.87 -29.85
CA GLU A 414 -22.60 -20.22 -30.37
C GLU A 414 -23.07 -20.41 -31.83
N PRO A 415 -22.42 -21.30 -32.61
CA PRO A 415 -22.80 -21.60 -33.99
C PRO A 415 -24.26 -22.03 -34.14
N GLY A 416 -24.96 -21.44 -35.10
CA GLY A 416 -26.38 -21.72 -35.32
C GLY A 416 -27.12 -20.62 -36.07
N THR A 417 -28.42 -20.48 -35.81
CA THR A 417 -29.23 -19.36 -36.32
C THR A 417 -30.28 -18.96 -35.30
N ALA A 418 -30.37 -17.66 -35.00
CA ALA A 418 -31.39 -17.05 -34.14
C ALA A 418 -32.04 -15.87 -34.88
N THR A 419 -33.28 -15.55 -34.54
CA THR A 419 -33.98 -14.36 -35.05
C THR A 419 -34.00 -13.30 -33.96
N ILE A 420 -33.50 -12.11 -34.27
CA ILE A 420 -33.62 -10.92 -33.43
C ILE A 420 -34.85 -10.14 -33.88
N THR A 421 -35.76 -9.87 -32.95
CA THR A 421 -36.98 -9.09 -33.22
C THR A 421 -36.90 -7.76 -32.49
N ALA A 422 -37.17 -6.67 -33.21
CA ALA A 422 -37.51 -5.37 -32.67
C ALA A 422 -39.04 -5.20 -32.71
N SER A 423 -39.63 -4.66 -31.66
CA SER A 423 -41.06 -4.28 -31.61
C SER A 423 -41.21 -2.86 -31.07
N ALA A 424 -42.06 -2.05 -31.70
CA ALA A 424 -42.43 -0.71 -31.25
C ALA A 424 -43.96 -0.58 -31.29
N GLY A 425 -44.62 -0.65 -30.13
CA GLY A 425 -46.05 -0.91 -30.06
C GLY A 425 -46.42 -2.21 -30.78
N ASP A 426 -47.50 -2.18 -31.56
CA ASP A 426 -48.03 -3.34 -32.30
C ASP A 426 -47.23 -3.71 -33.58
N VAL A 427 -46.17 -3.00 -33.94
CA VAL A 427 -45.38 -3.27 -35.16
C VAL A 427 -43.99 -3.86 -34.86
N THR A 428 -43.61 -4.85 -35.65
CA THR A 428 -42.37 -5.64 -35.48
C THR A 428 -41.51 -5.65 -36.75
N ALA A 429 -40.19 -5.68 -36.59
CA ALA A 429 -39.23 -6.01 -37.64
C ALA A 429 -38.18 -7.02 -37.15
N THR A 430 -37.70 -7.88 -38.04
CA THR A 430 -36.88 -9.05 -37.69
C THR A 430 -35.58 -9.13 -38.48
N CYS A 431 -34.49 -9.54 -37.83
CA CYS A 431 -33.21 -9.84 -38.45
C CYS A 431 -32.78 -11.28 -38.14
N THR A 432 -32.45 -12.06 -39.17
CA THR A 432 -31.93 -13.42 -39.02
C THR A 432 -30.42 -13.40 -38.78
N VAL A 433 -29.98 -13.81 -37.59
CA VAL A 433 -28.57 -13.87 -37.21
C VAL A 433 -28.06 -15.30 -37.37
N LYS A 434 -27.23 -15.51 -38.38
CA LYS A 434 -26.51 -16.75 -38.60
C LYS A 434 -25.13 -16.65 -37.95
N VAL A 435 -24.87 -17.51 -36.98
CA VAL A 435 -23.54 -17.60 -36.35
C VAL A 435 -22.76 -18.73 -37.02
N ASN A 436 -21.63 -18.38 -37.62
CA ASN A 436 -20.76 -19.31 -38.32
C ASN A 436 -20.19 -20.37 -37.37
N ASN A 437 -20.04 -21.59 -37.87
CA ASN A 437 -19.27 -22.61 -37.17
C ASN A 437 -17.77 -22.32 -37.32
N THR A 438 -17.17 -21.75 -36.27
CA THR A 438 -15.77 -21.28 -36.31
C THR A 438 -14.78 -22.42 -36.20
N ASN A 439 -14.46 -23.00 -37.34
CA ASN A 439 -13.36 -23.92 -37.51
C ASN A 439 -12.01 -23.17 -37.45
N TYR A 440 -11.65 -22.64 -36.28
CA TYR A 440 -10.29 -22.22 -35.95
C TYR A 440 -10.06 -22.17 -34.42
N PHE A 441 -8.81 -22.38 -34.01
CA PHE A 441 -8.34 -21.97 -32.68
C PHE A 441 -7.53 -20.67 -32.76
N THR A 442 -7.39 -19.97 -31.63
CA THR A 442 -6.77 -18.65 -31.55
C THR A 442 -5.70 -18.62 -30.47
N ILE A 443 -4.52 -18.07 -30.80
CA ILE A 443 -3.53 -17.65 -29.81
C ILE A 443 -3.61 -16.12 -29.70
N LYS A 444 -4.05 -15.63 -28.54
CA LYS A 444 -4.26 -14.20 -28.26
C LYS A 444 -3.21 -13.67 -27.30
N ASN A 445 -2.63 -12.52 -27.62
CA ASN A 445 -1.65 -11.84 -26.79
C ASN A 445 -2.34 -11.25 -25.55
N ALA A 446 -1.91 -11.66 -24.36
CA ALA A 446 -2.37 -11.09 -23.09
C ALA A 446 -1.42 -9.99 -22.58
N SER A 447 -0.25 -9.81 -23.22
CA SER A 447 0.73 -8.79 -22.87
C SER A 447 0.47 -7.46 -23.58
N LYS A 448 1.09 -6.39 -23.06
CA LYS A 448 1.15 -5.06 -23.69
C LYS A 448 2.38 -4.87 -24.60
N THR A 449 2.97 -5.96 -25.07
CA THR A 449 4.21 -5.98 -25.87
C THR A 449 4.02 -6.81 -27.14
N TYR A 450 4.81 -6.55 -28.17
CA TYR A 450 4.93 -7.47 -29.29
C TYR A 450 5.57 -8.78 -28.82
N GLY A 451 5.14 -9.89 -29.41
CA GLY A 451 5.71 -11.21 -29.23
C GLY A 451 5.68 -12.02 -30.52
N GLU A 452 6.05 -13.28 -30.41
CA GLU A 452 6.12 -14.23 -31.51
C GLU A 452 5.57 -15.59 -31.07
N ILE A 453 4.80 -16.23 -31.96
CA ILE A 453 4.36 -17.62 -31.82
C ILE A 453 5.39 -18.50 -32.52
N THR A 454 5.92 -19.50 -31.82
CA THR A 454 6.86 -20.50 -32.35
C THR A 454 6.13 -21.82 -32.55
N ILE A 455 6.14 -22.30 -33.80
CA ILE A 455 5.62 -23.61 -34.22
C ILE A 455 6.81 -24.51 -34.54
N ARG A 456 6.94 -25.66 -33.87
CA ARG A 456 8.10 -26.54 -34.00
C ARG A 456 7.74 -28.03 -33.90
N SER A 457 8.36 -28.86 -34.73
CA SER A 457 8.26 -30.32 -34.64
C SER A 457 9.36 -30.93 -33.74
N HIS A 458 9.04 -32.08 -33.15
CA HIS A 458 9.94 -32.89 -32.33
C HIS A 458 9.83 -34.37 -32.74
N GLY A 459 10.91 -35.13 -32.51
CA GLY A 459 11.04 -36.51 -32.96
C GLY A 459 11.51 -36.63 -34.41
N VAL A 460 11.72 -37.87 -34.87
CA VAL A 460 12.20 -38.17 -36.23
C VAL A 460 10.99 -38.57 -37.08
N GLY A 461 10.80 -37.88 -38.21
CA GLY A 461 9.68 -38.15 -39.11
C GLY A 461 8.36 -37.56 -38.60
N ALA A 462 8.37 -36.29 -38.19
CA ALA A 462 7.12 -35.54 -38.06
C ALA A 462 6.46 -35.38 -39.45
N PRO A 463 5.16 -35.71 -39.61
CA PRO A 463 4.44 -35.45 -40.84
C PRO A 463 4.37 -33.93 -41.10
N THR A 464 4.43 -33.56 -42.39
CA THR A 464 4.38 -32.16 -42.84
C THR A 464 3.11 -31.48 -42.35
N LEU A 465 3.26 -30.31 -41.71
CA LEU A 465 2.12 -29.54 -41.22
C LEU A 465 1.53 -28.68 -42.36
N PHE A 466 0.20 -28.68 -42.47
CA PHE A 466 -0.57 -27.93 -43.46
C PHE A 466 -1.69 -27.15 -42.76
N LEU A 467 -1.38 -25.90 -42.40
CA LEU A 467 -2.34 -24.99 -41.78
C LEU A 467 -2.49 -23.71 -42.59
N LYS A 468 -3.49 -22.92 -42.24
CA LYS A 468 -3.67 -21.52 -42.58
C LYS A 468 -3.66 -20.70 -41.29
N TYR A 469 -3.17 -19.48 -41.35
CA TYR A 469 -3.25 -18.53 -40.24
C TYR A 469 -3.76 -17.16 -40.68
N SER A 470 -4.34 -16.43 -39.74
CA SER A 470 -4.78 -15.04 -39.92
C SER A 470 -4.30 -14.20 -38.74
N THR A 471 -3.69 -13.05 -39.04
CA THR A 471 -3.26 -12.01 -38.08
C THR A 471 -4.25 -10.84 -37.99
N ASP A 472 -5.25 -10.79 -38.88
CA ASP A 472 -6.17 -9.67 -39.08
C ASP A 472 -7.60 -9.94 -38.57
N GLY A 473 -7.77 -10.95 -37.70
CA GLY A 473 -9.08 -11.31 -37.16
C GLY A 473 -9.95 -12.11 -38.13
N GLY A 474 -9.35 -12.95 -38.97
CA GLY A 474 -10.02 -13.90 -39.86
C GLY A 474 -10.39 -13.37 -41.25
N HIS A 475 -10.08 -12.11 -41.56
CA HIS A 475 -10.39 -11.49 -42.86
C HIS A 475 -9.50 -12.03 -43.99
N SER A 476 -8.21 -12.28 -43.72
CA SER A 476 -7.24 -12.81 -44.67
C SER A 476 -6.55 -14.05 -44.10
N TRP A 477 -6.45 -15.12 -44.90
CA TRP A 477 -5.82 -16.39 -44.50
C TRP A 477 -4.57 -16.67 -45.33
N THR A 478 -3.44 -16.83 -44.65
CA THR A 478 -2.12 -17.12 -45.25
C THR A 478 -1.74 -18.58 -45.01
N ASP A 479 -1.16 -19.24 -46.01
CA ASP A 479 -0.78 -20.66 -45.95
C ASP A 479 0.52 -20.91 -45.16
N LEU A 480 0.42 -21.70 -44.08
CA LEU A 480 1.52 -22.39 -43.41
C LEU A 480 1.75 -23.73 -44.11
N THR A 481 2.27 -23.68 -45.35
CA THR A 481 2.55 -24.87 -46.16
C THR A 481 3.99 -25.36 -45.98
N GLY A 482 4.15 -26.68 -45.83
CA GLY A 482 5.40 -27.37 -46.13
C GLY A 482 6.43 -27.45 -45.00
N ILE A 483 6.04 -27.15 -43.75
CA ILE A 483 6.94 -27.24 -42.58
C ILE A 483 7.31 -28.70 -42.32
N LYS A 484 8.60 -29.03 -42.41
CA LYS A 484 9.13 -30.40 -42.29
C LYS A 484 9.54 -30.75 -40.86
N SER A 485 9.80 -32.04 -40.63
CA SER A 485 10.43 -32.53 -39.40
C SER A 485 11.72 -31.76 -39.09
N ASN A 486 11.83 -31.23 -37.87
CA ASN A 486 12.89 -30.36 -37.34
C ASN A 486 12.91 -28.90 -37.87
N GLU A 487 12.03 -28.50 -38.78
CA GLU A 487 11.86 -27.08 -39.12
C GLU A 487 11.08 -26.36 -37.99
N THR A 488 11.31 -25.06 -37.86
CA THR A 488 10.66 -24.18 -36.87
C THR A 488 10.21 -22.91 -37.58
N VAL A 489 8.98 -22.49 -37.34
CA VAL A 489 8.38 -21.27 -37.92
C VAL A 489 8.00 -20.32 -36.80
N THR A 490 8.35 -19.04 -36.96
CA THR A 490 7.91 -17.95 -36.08
C THR A 490 6.88 -17.08 -36.79
N LEU A 491 5.84 -16.66 -36.07
CA LEU A 491 4.78 -15.79 -36.56
C LEU A 491 4.63 -14.57 -35.64
N PRO A 492 4.46 -13.35 -36.19
CA PRO A 492 4.33 -12.15 -35.37
C PRO A 492 3.01 -12.13 -34.60
N LEU A 493 3.08 -11.90 -33.29
CA LEU A 493 1.94 -11.74 -32.41
C LEU A 493 1.90 -10.29 -31.90
N ALA A 494 1.06 -9.48 -32.52
CA ALA A 494 0.96 -8.04 -32.23
C ALA A 494 0.53 -7.76 -30.78
N ASN A 495 0.89 -6.59 -30.27
CA ASN A 495 0.46 -6.08 -28.95
C ASN A 495 -1.08 -6.13 -28.81
N GLY A 496 -1.60 -6.91 -27.85
CA GLY A 496 -3.04 -7.16 -27.66
C GLY A 496 -3.75 -7.88 -28.82
N GLY A 497 -3.03 -8.25 -29.88
CA GLY A 497 -3.57 -8.92 -31.07
C GLY A 497 -3.70 -10.43 -30.92
N SER A 498 -4.08 -11.09 -32.00
CA SER A 498 -4.30 -12.54 -32.02
C SER A 498 -3.94 -13.16 -33.36
N VAL A 499 -3.45 -14.40 -33.34
CA VAL A 499 -3.32 -15.23 -34.54
C VAL A 499 -4.34 -16.36 -34.47
N ARG A 500 -5.22 -16.44 -35.47
CA ARG A 500 -6.18 -17.54 -35.68
C ARG A 500 -5.55 -18.61 -36.57
N PHE A 501 -5.85 -19.88 -36.32
CA PHE A 501 -5.30 -21.05 -37.04
C PHE A 501 -6.40 -22.02 -37.45
N TYR A 502 -6.40 -22.42 -38.72
CA TYR A 502 -7.36 -23.33 -39.36
C TYR A 502 -6.60 -24.31 -40.26
N GLY A 503 -7.09 -25.53 -40.49
CA GLY A 503 -6.50 -26.48 -41.43
C GLY A 503 -6.67 -27.92 -40.97
N GLU A 504 -5.72 -28.79 -41.31
CA GLU A 504 -5.72 -30.18 -40.85
C GLU A 504 -4.39 -30.50 -40.17
N MET A 505 -4.45 -30.94 -38.91
CA MET A 505 -3.29 -31.51 -38.23
C MET A 505 -3.16 -33.00 -38.58
N PRO A 506 -2.03 -33.42 -39.18
CA PRO A 506 -1.84 -34.80 -39.61
C PRO A 506 -1.82 -35.76 -38.42
N ALA A 507 -2.41 -36.94 -38.61
CA ALA A 507 -2.32 -38.06 -37.67
C ALA A 507 -0.86 -38.49 -37.45
N PHE A 508 -0.46 -38.74 -36.20
CA PHE A 508 0.90 -39.20 -35.88
C PHE A 508 0.94 -40.73 -35.71
N ALA A 509 1.43 -41.43 -36.73
CA ALA A 509 1.65 -42.87 -36.63
C ALA A 509 2.83 -43.20 -35.69
N LYS A 510 2.61 -44.16 -34.79
CA LYS A 510 3.64 -44.61 -33.83
C LYS A 510 4.65 -45.56 -34.49
N ASN A 511 5.83 -45.04 -34.82
CA ASN A 511 6.95 -45.86 -35.27
C ASN A 511 7.38 -46.85 -34.17
N SER A 512 7.45 -48.14 -34.52
CA SER A 512 7.59 -49.26 -33.57
C SER A 512 8.81 -49.12 -32.65
N GLY A 513 8.56 -49.03 -31.33
CA GLY A 513 9.61 -48.90 -30.31
C GLY A 513 10.03 -47.47 -29.95
N SER A 514 9.44 -46.45 -30.60
CA SER A 514 9.76 -45.03 -30.35
C SER A 514 8.59 -44.26 -29.74
N SER A 515 8.87 -43.06 -29.19
CA SER A 515 7.83 -42.06 -28.94
C SER A 515 7.40 -41.45 -30.28
N PRO A 516 6.10 -41.18 -30.50
CA PRO A 516 5.66 -40.54 -31.72
C PRO A 516 6.26 -39.13 -31.86
N SER A 517 6.40 -38.68 -33.10
CA SER A 517 6.68 -37.29 -33.43
C SER A 517 5.48 -36.41 -33.05
N TYR A 518 5.72 -35.12 -32.81
CA TYR A 518 4.67 -34.16 -32.43
C TYR A 518 5.02 -32.74 -32.85
N TRP A 519 3.99 -31.89 -32.98
CA TRP A 519 4.12 -30.45 -33.17
C TRP A 519 3.85 -29.72 -31.85
N THR A 520 4.56 -28.60 -31.63
CA THR A 520 4.41 -27.73 -30.46
C THR A 520 4.13 -26.30 -30.89
N PHE A 521 3.18 -25.66 -30.20
CA PHE A 521 2.79 -24.27 -30.34
C PHE A 521 3.07 -23.56 -29.02
N THR A 522 3.91 -22.52 -29.07
CA THR A 522 4.31 -21.74 -27.90
C THR A 522 4.39 -20.26 -28.27
N ALA A 523 4.35 -19.35 -27.30
CA ALA A 523 4.67 -17.94 -27.54
C ALA A 523 5.61 -17.38 -26.48
N ASN A 524 6.45 -16.42 -26.88
CA ASN A 524 7.46 -15.78 -26.01
C ASN A 524 6.89 -14.68 -25.09
N VAL A 525 5.58 -14.41 -25.16
CA VAL A 525 4.83 -13.45 -24.33
C VAL A 525 3.65 -14.13 -23.63
N PRO A 526 3.15 -13.56 -22.50
CA PRO A 526 1.87 -13.96 -21.90
C PRO A 526 0.75 -14.04 -22.93
N HIS A 527 0.08 -15.19 -23.01
CA HIS A 527 -0.96 -15.46 -24.01
C HIS A 527 -2.10 -16.32 -23.47
N SER A 528 -3.22 -16.32 -24.20
CA SER A 528 -4.39 -17.14 -23.93
C SER A 528 -4.87 -17.89 -25.19
N LEU A 529 -5.59 -18.99 -24.99
CA LEU A 529 -6.16 -19.82 -26.06
C LEU A 529 -7.70 -19.74 -26.06
N SER A 530 -8.29 -19.59 -27.25
CA SER A 530 -9.74 -19.63 -27.47
C SER A 530 -10.10 -20.23 -28.83
N GLY A 531 -11.40 -20.38 -29.10
CA GLY A 531 -11.91 -21.01 -30.33
C GLY A 531 -11.99 -22.54 -30.19
N ASP A 532 -12.13 -23.23 -31.32
CA ASP A 532 -12.25 -24.69 -31.35
C ASP A 532 -10.97 -25.36 -31.86
N LEU A 533 -10.42 -26.30 -31.08
CA LEU A 533 -9.27 -27.09 -31.51
C LEU A 533 -9.68 -28.20 -32.50
N MET A 534 -10.93 -28.66 -32.46
CA MET A 534 -11.43 -29.72 -33.34
C MET A 534 -11.55 -29.28 -34.80
N SER A 535 -11.55 -27.97 -35.04
CA SER A 535 -11.28 -27.34 -36.34
C SER A 535 -10.10 -27.91 -37.12
N LEU A 536 -9.11 -28.46 -36.42
CA LEU A 536 -7.88 -29.03 -36.96
C LEU A 536 -8.03 -30.50 -37.42
N CYS A 537 -9.24 -31.08 -37.33
CA CYS A 537 -9.50 -32.48 -37.65
C CYS A 537 -10.20 -32.71 -39.01
N GLY A 538 -10.25 -31.71 -39.91
CA GLY A 538 -10.56 -31.95 -41.33
C GLY A 538 -12.02 -32.33 -41.66
N TYR A 539 -13.01 -31.91 -40.86
CA TYR A 539 -14.45 -32.17 -41.05
C TYR A 539 -14.87 -33.66 -40.98
N SER A 540 -14.61 -34.33 -39.86
CA SER A 540 -15.50 -35.39 -39.37
C SER A 540 -15.94 -35.14 -37.92
N GLU A 541 -17.23 -35.35 -37.61
CA GLU A 541 -17.72 -35.36 -36.23
C GLU A 541 -17.35 -36.66 -35.48
N GLU A 542 -16.66 -37.57 -36.18
CA GLU A 542 -16.32 -38.92 -35.75
C GLU A 542 -14.80 -39.10 -35.87
N MET A 543 -14.17 -39.49 -34.76
CA MET A 543 -12.76 -39.87 -34.59
C MET A 543 -11.71 -38.82 -34.97
N ALA A 544 -11.27 -38.05 -33.97
CA ALA A 544 -9.88 -37.57 -33.93
C ALA A 544 -8.91 -38.77 -34.05
N SER A 545 -7.73 -38.58 -34.61
CA SER A 545 -6.73 -39.64 -34.80
C SER A 545 -5.84 -39.87 -33.56
N GLU A 546 -5.19 -41.05 -33.48
CA GLU A 546 -4.28 -41.36 -32.37
C GLU A 546 -3.16 -40.31 -32.28
N TYR A 547 -2.89 -39.82 -31.06
CA TYR A 547 -1.94 -38.73 -30.77
C TYR A 547 -2.20 -37.36 -31.45
N GLN A 548 -3.35 -37.08 -32.07
CA GLN A 548 -3.52 -35.87 -32.92
C GLN A 548 -3.20 -34.52 -32.25
N PHE A 549 -3.39 -34.39 -30.92
CA PHE A 549 -3.00 -33.22 -30.14
C PHE A 549 -2.00 -33.54 -29.01
N PHE A 550 -1.30 -34.68 -29.13
CA PHE A 550 -0.24 -35.09 -28.21
C PHE A 550 0.80 -33.97 -28.09
N LYS A 551 0.99 -33.48 -26.86
CA LYS A 551 1.96 -32.42 -26.54
C LYS A 551 1.79 -31.08 -27.28
N LEU A 552 0.60 -30.76 -27.80
CA LEU A 552 0.44 -29.60 -28.69
C LEU A 552 0.91 -28.25 -28.11
N PHE A 553 0.73 -28.02 -26.81
CA PHE A 553 1.20 -26.82 -26.10
C PHE A 553 2.27 -27.14 -25.04
N PHE A 554 2.93 -28.31 -25.15
CA PHE A 554 3.90 -28.82 -24.19
C PHE A 554 5.02 -27.80 -23.92
N GLY A 555 5.22 -27.48 -22.64
CA GLY A 555 6.23 -26.52 -22.20
C GLY A 555 5.95 -25.06 -22.57
N SER A 556 4.71 -24.68 -22.91
CA SER A 556 4.36 -23.27 -23.14
C SER A 556 4.31 -22.49 -21.81
N THR A 557 5.49 -22.10 -21.31
CA THR A 557 5.66 -21.48 -19.98
C THR A 557 4.99 -20.11 -19.83
N ASN A 558 4.63 -19.44 -20.93
CA ASN A 558 3.91 -18.16 -20.93
C ASN A 558 2.40 -18.28 -21.19
N LEU A 559 1.85 -19.50 -21.35
CA LEU A 559 0.42 -19.70 -21.50
C LEU A 559 -0.26 -19.45 -20.14
N GLU A 560 -1.17 -18.48 -20.07
CA GLU A 560 -1.84 -18.11 -18.80
C GLU A 560 -3.26 -18.67 -18.67
N ASP A 561 -4.05 -18.69 -19.75
CA ASP A 561 -5.46 -19.10 -19.71
C ASP A 561 -5.83 -19.83 -21.01
N ALA A 562 -6.39 -21.03 -20.87
CA ALA A 562 -6.91 -21.83 -21.98
C ALA A 562 -8.37 -22.24 -21.75
N SER A 563 -9.09 -21.61 -20.82
CA SER A 563 -10.47 -21.94 -20.46
C SER A 563 -11.48 -21.76 -21.60
N GLN A 564 -11.16 -20.93 -22.60
CA GLN A 564 -12.02 -20.63 -23.74
C GLN A 564 -11.71 -21.51 -24.98
N LEU A 565 -10.75 -22.43 -24.87
CA LEU A 565 -10.45 -23.39 -25.93
C LEU A 565 -11.43 -24.57 -25.82
N ARG A 566 -12.24 -24.77 -26.87
CA ARG A 566 -13.21 -25.87 -26.96
C ARG A 566 -12.50 -27.15 -27.41
N LEU A 567 -12.86 -28.26 -26.76
CA LEU A 567 -12.31 -29.62 -26.98
C LEU A 567 -13.46 -30.63 -27.16
N ASN A 568 -14.60 -30.15 -27.66
CA ASN A 568 -15.88 -30.86 -27.55
C ASN A 568 -16.01 -31.92 -28.65
N VAL A 569 -16.10 -33.19 -28.27
CA VAL A 569 -16.28 -34.30 -29.23
C VAL A 569 -17.22 -35.41 -28.72
N LYS A 570 -17.80 -36.12 -29.68
CA LYS A 570 -18.66 -37.29 -29.44
C LYS A 570 -17.85 -38.47 -28.89
N GLU A 571 -16.74 -38.82 -29.54
CA GLU A 571 -15.81 -39.88 -29.10
C GLU A 571 -14.35 -39.47 -29.32
N LEU A 572 -13.48 -39.81 -28.36
CA LEU A 572 -12.03 -39.62 -28.44
C LEU A 572 -11.32 -40.94 -28.74
N THR A 573 -10.23 -40.89 -29.51
CA THR A 573 -9.31 -42.02 -29.68
C THR A 573 -8.17 -41.99 -28.66
N ALA A 574 -7.35 -43.04 -28.65
CA ALA A 574 -6.29 -43.17 -27.67
C ALA A 574 -5.25 -42.04 -27.81
N HIS A 575 -4.67 -41.65 -26.67
CA HIS A 575 -3.59 -40.65 -26.59
C HIS A 575 -3.90 -39.23 -27.12
N CYS A 576 -5.14 -38.91 -27.50
CA CYS A 576 -5.48 -37.70 -28.25
C CYS A 576 -4.99 -36.37 -27.61
N TYR A 577 -5.16 -36.20 -26.30
CA TYR A 577 -4.68 -35.03 -25.52
C TYR A 577 -3.55 -35.38 -24.53
N GLU A 578 -2.80 -36.46 -24.74
CA GLU A 578 -1.73 -36.85 -23.80
C GLU A 578 -0.65 -35.75 -23.71
N SER A 579 -0.26 -35.40 -22.48
CA SER A 579 0.73 -34.34 -22.17
C SER A 579 0.48 -32.99 -22.87
N MET A 580 -0.75 -32.71 -23.34
CA MET A 580 -1.07 -31.58 -24.22
C MET A 580 -0.63 -30.22 -23.66
N PHE A 581 -0.79 -30.00 -22.36
CA PHE A 581 -0.32 -28.80 -21.64
C PHE A 581 0.78 -29.12 -20.61
N GLU A 582 1.42 -30.30 -20.67
CA GLU A 582 2.44 -30.66 -19.67
C GLU A 582 3.56 -29.62 -19.63
N GLY A 583 3.86 -29.11 -18.44
CA GLY A 583 4.88 -28.07 -18.23
C GLY A 583 4.46 -26.64 -18.56
N CYS A 584 3.17 -26.34 -18.78
CA CYS A 584 2.68 -24.96 -18.89
C CYS A 584 2.67 -24.29 -17.51
N THR A 585 3.85 -23.88 -17.02
CA THR A 585 4.07 -23.44 -15.64
C THR A 585 3.22 -22.25 -15.19
N SER A 586 2.79 -21.38 -16.11
CA SER A 586 1.98 -20.19 -15.85
C SER A 586 0.47 -20.38 -16.08
N LEU A 587 0.02 -21.58 -16.48
CA LEU A 587 -1.38 -21.86 -16.81
C LEU A 587 -2.25 -21.80 -15.54
N LYS A 588 -3.11 -20.79 -15.44
CA LYS A 588 -4.01 -20.53 -14.30
C LYS A 588 -5.35 -21.25 -14.45
N LYS A 589 -5.84 -21.43 -15.68
CA LYS A 589 -7.09 -22.15 -16.02
C LYS A 589 -6.91 -22.99 -17.29
N GLY A 590 -7.27 -24.27 -17.24
CA GLY A 590 -7.33 -25.16 -18.42
C GLY A 590 -8.71 -25.19 -19.11
N PRO A 591 -8.80 -25.70 -20.35
CA PRO A 591 -10.07 -25.94 -21.05
C PRO A 591 -10.94 -27.01 -20.38
N ALA A 592 -12.26 -26.86 -20.51
CA ALA A 592 -13.21 -27.90 -20.10
C ALA A 592 -13.07 -29.14 -21.00
N VAL A 593 -12.94 -30.33 -20.40
CA VAL A 593 -12.80 -31.59 -21.15
C VAL A 593 -14.17 -32.24 -21.31
N GLN A 594 -14.91 -31.79 -22.33
CA GLN A 594 -16.25 -32.27 -22.64
C GLN A 594 -16.22 -33.43 -23.64
N ALA A 595 -16.31 -34.66 -23.12
CA ALA A 595 -16.37 -35.88 -23.93
C ALA A 595 -17.41 -36.84 -23.36
N LYS A 596 -18.15 -37.53 -24.25
CA LYS A 596 -19.15 -38.55 -23.85
C LYS A 596 -18.51 -39.91 -23.56
N VAL A 597 -17.44 -40.25 -24.28
CA VAL A 597 -16.65 -41.47 -24.14
C VAL A 597 -15.16 -41.13 -24.23
N LEU A 598 -14.36 -41.65 -23.29
CA LEU A 598 -12.90 -41.55 -23.32
C LEU A 598 -12.28 -42.89 -23.72
N ALA A 599 -11.29 -42.83 -24.61
CA ALA A 599 -10.39 -43.94 -24.90
C ALA A 599 -9.14 -43.93 -24.00
N ALA A 600 -8.39 -45.03 -24.06
CA ALA A 600 -7.19 -45.24 -23.25
C ALA A 600 -6.15 -44.10 -23.39
N GLN A 601 -5.56 -43.69 -22.27
CA GLN A 601 -4.53 -42.65 -22.15
C GLN A 601 -4.90 -41.26 -22.72
N CYS A 602 -6.15 -41.02 -23.10
CA CYS A 602 -6.54 -39.81 -23.83
C CYS A 602 -6.22 -38.48 -23.11
N CYS A 603 -6.35 -38.41 -21.79
CA CYS A 603 -6.06 -37.22 -20.98
C CYS A 603 -4.90 -37.45 -19.99
N LYS A 604 -4.07 -38.47 -20.27
CA LYS A 604 -2.88 -38.81 -19.47
C LYS A 604 -1.92 -37.62 -19.42
N ALA A 605 -1.45 -37.27 -18.23
CA ALA A 605 -0.52 -36.17 -17.96
C ALA A 605 -0.93 -34.80 -18.56
N MET A 606 -2.20 -34.61 -18.95
CA MET A 606 -2.65 -33.48 -19.78
C MET A 606 -2.26 -32.11 -19.23
N PHE A 607 -2.29 -31.94 -17.90
CA PHE A 607 -1.89 -30.72 -17.19
C PHE A 607 -0.74 -30.96 -16.20
N ALA A 608 0.03 -32.04 -16.35
CA ALA A 608 1.12 -32.36 -15.43
C ALA A 608 2.14 -31.19 -15.38
N LYS A 609 2.62 -30.86 -14.19
CA LYS A 609 3.57 -29.76 -13.91
C LYS A 609 3.05 -28.36 -14.31
N CYS A 610 1.74 -28.16 -14.46
CA CYS A 610 1.14 -26.82 -14.55
C CYS A 610 1.14 -26.17 -13.16
N THR A 611 2.30 -25.67 -12.74
CA THR A 611 2.56 -25.22 -11.36
C THR A 611 1.65 -24.08 -10.89
N ALA A 612 1.13 -23.24 -11.79
CA ALA A 612 0.20 -22.15 -11.47
C ALA A 612 -1.29 -22.52 -11.57
N LEU A 613 -1.65 -23.77 -11.88
CA LEU A 613 -3.04 -24.19 -12.07
C LEU A 613 -3.76 -24.27 -10.70
N GLN A 614 -4.64 -23.31 -10.42
CA GLN A 614 -5.29 -23.17 -9.10
C GLN A 614 -6.55 -24.04 -8.96
N GLU A 615 -7.36 -24.09 -10.02
CA GLU A 615 -8.55 -24.92 -10.14
C GLU A 615 -8.44 -25.83 -11.36
N ALA A 616 -8.81 -27.10 -11.19
CA ALA A 616 -8.90 -28.04 -12.31
C ALA A 616 -10.15 -27.79 -13.17
N PRO A 617 -10.08 -27.97 -14.50
CA PRO A 617 -11.25 -27.90 -15.37
C PRO A 617 -12.28 -29.00 -15.09
N THR A 618 -13.53 -28.76 -15.48
CA THR A 618 -14.62 -29.74 -15.37
C THR A 618 -14.37 -30.97 -16.24
N LEU A 619 -14.54 -32.16 -15.65
CA LEU A 619 -14.45 -33.45 -16.31
C LEU A 619 -15.88 -34.00 -16.49
N SER A 620 -16.34 -34.24 -17.72
CA SER A 620 -17.75 -34.61 -18.00
C SER A 620 -18.00 -36.08 -18.36
N ALA A 621 -16.96 -36.91 -18.43
CA ALA A 621 -17.04 -38.24 -19.04
C ALA A 621 -17.80 -39.26 -18.17
N SER A 622 -19.08 -39.49 -18.49
CA SER A 622 -19.96 -40.41 -17.75
C SER A 622 -19.62 -41.90 -17.93
N THR A 623 -18.87 -42.25 -18.99
CA THR A 623 -18.70 -43.64 -19.43
C THR A 623 -17.22 -43.94 -19.74
N MET A 624 -16.62 -44.84 -18.95
CA MET A 624 -15.18 -45.18 -19.02
C MET A 624 -14.87 -46.60 -19.54
N THR A 625 -15.80 -47.24 -20.25
CA THR A 625 -15.72 -48.69 -20.58
C THR A 625 -14.59 -49.12 -21.53
N LYS A 626 -13.77 -48.19 -22.05
CA LYS A 626 -12.58 -48.43 -22.88
C LYS A 626 -11.35 -47.59 -22.45
N ALA A 627 -11.36 -47.06 -21.22
CA ALA A 627 -10.59 -45.87 -20.86
C ALA A 627 -9.30 -46.14 -20.07
N ASP A 628 -8.56 -47.23 -20.32
CA ASP A 628 -7.38 -47.57 -19.52
C ASP A 628 -6.37 -46.41 -19.41
N ARG A 629 -5.96 -46.07 -18.17
CA ARG A 629 -5.13 -44.90 -17.84
C ARG A 629 -5.74 -43.54 -18.25
N CYS A 630 -7.08 -43.39 -18.30
CA CYS A 630 -7.77 -42.20 -18.82
C CYS A 630 -7.18 -40.86 -18.37
N TYR A 631 -7.00 -40.71 -17.06
CA TYR A 631 -6.59 -39.49 -16.38
C TYR A 631 -5.30 -39.70 -15.54
N MET A 632 -4.51 -40.71 -15.92
CA MET A 632 -3.26 -41.06 -15.24
C MET A 632 -2.32 -39.86 -15.24
N GLU A 633 -1.80 -39.49 -14.06
CA GLU A 633 -0.92 -38.32 -13.85
C GLU A 633 -1.51 -36.96 -14.31
N MET A 634 -2.82 -36.83 -14.58
CA MET A 634 -3.41 -35.67 -15.26
C MET A 634 -3.03 -34.31 -14.65
N PHE A 635 -2.98 -34.20 -13.32
CA PHE A 635 -2.63 -32.98 -12.58
C PHE A 635 -1.34 -33.15 -11.74
N LYS A 636 -0.52 -34.18 -12.01
CA LYS A 636 0.70 -34.48 -11.27
C LYS A 636 1.64 -33.27 -11.25
N GLY A 637 1.97 -32.77 -10.05
CA GLY A 637 2.82 -31.61 -9.84
C GLY A 637 2.15 -30.25 -10.06
N CYS A 638 0.82 -30.15 -10.05
CA CYS A 638 0.12 -28.86 -9.99
C CYS A 638 0.22 -28.26 -8.58
N THR A 639 1.38 -27.70 -8.25
CA THR A 639 1.73 -27.30 -6.88
C THR A 639 0.84 -26.22 -6.27
N ALA A 640 0.26 -25.32 -7.09
CA ALA A 640 -0.71 -24.30 -6.65
C ALA A 640 -2.19 -24.75 -6.66
N MET A 641 -2.48 -26.01 -7.00
CA MET A 641 -3.87 -26.50 -7.04
C MET A 641 -4.44 -26.57 -5.63
N THR A 642 -5.46 -25.76 -5.35
CA THR A 642 -6.18 -25.75 -4.06
C THR A 642 -7.47 -26.54 -4.11
N LYS A 643 -8.01 -26.77 -5.32
CA LYS A 643 -9.32 -27.36 -5.58
C LYS A 643 -9.26 -28.34 -6.76
N ALA A 644 -9.40 -29.62 -6.43
CA ALA A 644 -9.56 -30.71 -7.40
C ALA A 644 -10.94 -30.66 -8.08
N PRO A 645 -11.11 -31.25 -9.28
CA PRO A 645 -12.38 -31.28 -9.99
C PRO A 645 -13.30 -32.37 -9.42
N LYS A 646 -14.60 -32.28 -9.71
CA LYS A 646 -15.50 -33.42 -9.49
C LYS A 646 -15.12 -34.55 -10.45
N LEU A 647 -14.94 -35.76 -9.91
CA LEU A 647 -14.66 -36.96 -10.70
C LEU A 647 -15.98 -37.53 -11.27
N PRO A 648 -16.07 -37.90 -12.57
CA PRO A 648 -17.36 -38.11 -13.22
C PRO A 648 -17.92 -39.55 -13.22
N ALA A 649 -17.14 -40.56 -12.79
CA ALA A 649 -17.43 -41.97 -13.09
C ALA A 649 -17.53 -42.88 -11.85
N ASN A 650 -18.59 -43.70 -11.81
CA ASN A 650 -18.85 -44.68 -10.75
C ASN A 650 -18.15 -46.04 -10.96
N LEU A 651 -17.55 -46.26 -12.14
CA LEU A 651 -16.84 -47.46 -12.55
C LEU A 651 -15.52 -47.03 -13.21
N LEU A 652 -14.39 -47.61 -12.77
CA LEU A 652 -13.06 -47.26 -13.26
C LEU A 652 -12.32 -48.48 -13.82
N THR A 653 -11.63 -48.30 -14.95
CA THR A 653 -10.72 -49.31 -15.53
C THR A 653 -9.27 -49.07 -15.12
N PHE A 654 -8.39 -50.02 -15.47
CA PHE A 654 -7.02 -50.12 -14.98
C PHE A 654 -6.27 -48.78 -15.00
N TYR A 655 -5.66 -48.43 -13.85
CA TYR A 655 -4.82 -47.24 -13.67
C TYR A 655 -5.47 -45.86 -13.97
N CYS A 656 -6.80 -45.72 -14.12
CA CYS A 656 -7.37 -44.46 -14.65
C CYS A 656 -6.99 -43.18 -13.86
N TYR A 657 -6.87 -43.24 -12.53
CA TYR A 657 -6.45 -42.11 -11.68
C TYR A 657 -5.10 -42.33 -10.97
N LEU A 658 -4.26 -43.25 -11.47
CA LEU A 658 -2.89 -43.46 -10.95
C LEU A 658 -2.15 -42.11 -10.94
N SER A 659 -1.66 -41.72 -9.76
CA SER A 659 -0.89 -40.48 -9.55
C SER A 659 -1.58 -39.19 -10.00
N MET A 660 -2.92 -39.17 -10.12
CA MET A 660 -3.66 -38.05 -10.72
C MET A 660 -3.34 -36.69 -10.09
N PHE A 661 -3.17 -36.63 -8.77
CA PHE A 661 -2.82 -35.43 -8.00
C PHE A 661 -1.46 -35.54 -7.29
N GLU A 662 -0.59 -36.47 -7.70
CA GLU A 662 0.73 -36.67 -7.06
C GLU A 662 1.52 -35.34 -7.06
N GLY A 663 1.95 -34.88 -5.88
CA GLY A 663 2.68 -33.62 -5.70
C GLY A 663 1.84 -32.34 -5.77
N CYS A 664 0.51 -32.40 -5.67
CA CYS A 664 -0.34 -31.19 -5.52
C CYS A 664 -0.22 -30.60 -4.11
N THR A 665 0.91 -29.92 -3.84
CA THR A 665 1.29 -29.48 -2.48
C THR A 665 0.31 -28.51 -1.80
N ALA A 666 -0.49 -27.75 -2.55
CA ALA A 666 -1.50 -26.83 -1.99
C ALA A 666 -2.92 -27.44 -1.82
N LEU A 667 -3.11 -28.72 -2.15
CA LEU A 667 -4.44 -29.35 -2.13
C LEU A 667 -4.85 -29.72 -0.69
N VAL A 668 -5.69 -28.88 -0.07
CA VAL A 668 -6.11 -29.04 1.34
C VAL A 668 -7.17 -30.13 1.53
N ASN A 669 -8.03 -30.33 0.52
CA ASN A 669 -9.14 -31.29 0.54
C ASN A 669 -9.11 -32.17 -0.70
N ALA A 670 -9.26 -33.48 -0.54
CA ALA A 670 -9.43 -34.40 -1.66
C ALA A 670 -10.82 -34.25 -2.31
N PRO A 671 -10.95 -34.51 -3.63
CA PRO A 671 -12.26 -34.60 -4.29
C PRO A 671 -13.03 -35.84 -3.80
N GLU A 672 -14.35 -35.79 -3.96
CA GLU A 672 -15.22 -36.97 -3.79
C GLU A 672 -14.80 -38.10 -4.74
N LEU A 673 -14.82 -39.34 -4.24
CA LEU A 673 -14.50 -40.55 -5.00
C LEU A 673 -15.79 -41.37 -5.23
N PRO A 674 -16.58 -41.11 -6.30
CA PRO A 674 -17.88 -41.75 -6.52
C PRO A 674 -17.79 -43.19 -7.05
N ALA A 675 -16.58 -43.74 -7.22
CA ALA A 675 -16.39 -45.06 -7.80
C ALA A 675 -16.68 -46.19 -6.81
N GLU A 676 -17.77 -46.94 -7.07
CA GLU A 676 -18.12 -48.13 -6.30
C GLU A 676 -17.38 -49.38 -6.78
N ILE A 677 -16.89 -49.38 -8.02
CA ILE A 677 -16.22 -50.51 -8.69
C ILE A 677 -14.87 -50.05 -9.25
N LEU A 678 -13.78 -50.67 -8.78
CA LEU A 678 -12.40 -50.30 -9.11
C LEU A 678 -11.66 -51.41 -9.86
N GLY A 679 -11.12 -51.09 -11.04
CA GLY A 679 -10.04 -51.88 -11.63
C GLY A 679 -8.75 -51.82 -10.79
N PRO A 680 -7.82 -52.76 -10.98
CA PRO A 680 -6.49 -52.71 -10.38
C PRO A 680 -5.80 -51.35 -10.56
N TYR A 681 -5.02 -50.95 -9.53
CA TYR A 681 -4.21 -49.73 -9.51
C TYR A 681 -4.96 -48.38 -9.70
N CYS A 682 -6.30 -48.35 -9.66
CA CYS A 682 -7.07 -47.15 -10.01
C CYS A 682 -6.69 -45.88 -9.23
N TYR A 683 -6.44 -45.99 -7.92
CA TYR A 683 -6.09 -44.87 -7.05
C TYR A 683 -4.67 -44.99 -6.46
N GLN A 684 -3.80 -45.81 -7.07
CA GLN A 684 -2.40 -45.93 -6.70
C GLN A 684 -1.73 -44.54 -6.76
N SER A 685 -1.01 -44.18 -5.69
CA SER A 685 -0.30 -42.89 -5.53
C SER A 685 -1.15 -41.63 -5.73
N MET A 686 -2.49 -41.70 -5.71
CA MET A 686 -3.37 -40.63 -6.19
C MET A 686 -3.10 -39.25 -5.57
N PHE A 687 -2.85 -39.19 -4.26
CA PHE A 687 -2.54 -37.97 -3.51
C PHE A 687 -1.12 -37.97 -2.92
N LYS A 688 -0.24 -38.86 -3.39
CA LYS A 688 1.14 -38.98 -2.93
C LYS A 688 1.85 -37.62 -2.94
N GLY A 689 2.43 -37.21 -1.82
CA GLY A 689 3.10 -35.92 -1.66
C GLY A 689 2.19 -34.69 -1.60
N CYS A 690 0.87 -34.81 -1.42
CA CYS A 690 -0.01 -33.68 -1.13
C CYS A 690 0.19 -33.18 0.31
N THR A 691 1.27 -32.45 0.56
CA THR A 691 1.74 -32.09 1.90
C THR A 691 0.77 -31.24 2.71
N ALA A 692 -0.09 -30.42 2.07
CA ALA A 692 -1.14 -29.63 2.73
C ALA A 692 -2.48 -30.37 2.90
N LEU A 693 -2.62 -31.63 2.45
CA LEU A 693 -3.87 -32.37 2.54
C LEU A 693 -4.24 -32.64 4.01
N VAL A 694 -5.35 -32.07 4.48
CA VAL A 694 -5.85 -32.26 5.85
C VAL A 694 -6.99 -33.28 5.89
N ASN A 695 -7.83 -33.30 4.84
CA ASN A 695 -9.04 -34.12 4.77
C ASN A 695 -8.95 -35.13 3.61
N ALA A 696 -8.84 -36.42 3.96
CA ALA A 696 -8.99 -37.52 3.02
C ALA A 696 -10.48 -37.72 2.62
N PRO A 697 -10.76 -38.28 1.42
CA PRO A 697 -12.11 -38.49 0.93
C PRO A 697 -12.71 -39.81 1.45
N ALA A 698 -14.04 -39.95 1.36
CA ALA A 698 -14.69 -41.24 1.58
C ALA A 698 -14.26 -42.26 0.50
N LEU A 699 -14.07 -43.51 0.91
CA LEU A 699 -13.65 -44.61 0.04
C LEU A 699 -14.88 -45.51 -0.24
N ASN A 700 -15.53 -45.30 -1.38
CA ASN A 700 -16.86 -45.89 -1.65
C ASN A 700 -16.83 -47.26 -2.35
N ALA A 701 -15.65 -47.87 -2.52
CA ALA A 701 -15.50 -49.11 -3.28
C ALA A 701 -16.11 -50.33 -2.57
N LYS A 702 -17.04 -51.01 -3.23
CA LYS A 702 -17.76 -52.19 -2.70
C LYS A 702 -17.02 -53.51 -2.90
N ALA A 703 -16.01 -53.53 -3.78
CA ALA A 703 -15.17 -54.69 -4.04
C ALA A 703 -13.71 -54.25 -4.27
N MET A 704 -12.77 -55.02 -3.72
CA MET A 704 -11.34 -54.67 -3.69
C MET A 704 -10.57 -55.42 -4.79
N THR A 705 -9.64 -54.72 -5.46
CA THR A 705 -8.76 -55.29 -6.50
C THR A 705 -7.28 -55.05 -6.17
N SER A 706 -6.37 -55.69 -6.90
CA SER A 706 -4.93 -55.62 -6.56
C SER A 706 -4.41 -54.18 -6.59
N MET A 707 -3.71 -53.79 -5.52
CA MET A 707 -3.05 -52.48 -5.38
C MET A 707 -3.98 -51.26 -5.59
N CYS A 708 -5.28 -51.39 -5.28
CA CYS A 708 -6.28 -50.34 -5.56
C CYS A 708 -6.00 -48.96 -4.92
N TYR A 709 -5.45 -48.90 -3.70
CA TYR A 709 -5.13 -47.68 -2.94
C TYR A 709 -3.65 -47.62 -2.50
N GLU A 710 -2.76 -48.29 -3.24
CA GLU A 710 -1.33 -48.40 -2.88
C GLU A 710 -0.63 -47.03 -2.90
N ASN A 711 0.12 -46.67 -1.85
CA ASN A 711 0.74 -45.35 -1.65
C ASN A 711 -0.24 -44.15 -1.74
N MET A 712 -1.56 -44.33 -1.62
CA MET A 712 -2.56 -43.30 -1.94
C MET A 712 -2.31 -41.94 -1.26
N PHE A 713 -1.86 -41.94 0.00
CA PHE A 713 -1.50 -40.75 0.78
C PHE A 713 -0.02 -40.71 1.22
N ASP A 714 0.87 -41.47 0.56
CA ASP A 714 2.31 -41.52 0.89
C ASP A 714 2.92 -40.10 0.86
N GLY A 715 3.41 -39.61 1.99
CA GLY A 715 3.96 -38.27 2.16
C GLY A 715 2.94 -37.15 2.42
N CYS A 716 1.66 -37.44 2.72
CA CYS A 716 0.66 -36.44 3.11
C CYS A 716 0.89 -35.93 4.54
N THR A 717 1.92 -35.10 4.73
CA THR A 717 2.43 -34.73 6.07
C THR A 717 1.41 -34.05 6.98
N SER A 718 0.41 -33.33 6.44
CA SER A 718 -0.64 -32.63 7.20
C SER A 718 -1.90 -33.46 7.46
N LEU A 719 -1.98 -34.70 6.96
CA LEU A 719 -3.18 -35.53 7.08
C LEU A 719 -3.38 -35.94 8.56
N LYS A 720 -4.41 -35.38 9.20
CA LYS A 720 -4.71 -35.66 10.61
C LYS A 720 -5.66 -36.83 10.81
N LYS A 721 -6.57 -37.07 9.87
CA LYS A 721 -7.61 -38.08 9.98
C LYS A 721 -7.64 -38.97 8.74
N ALA A 722 -7.38 -40.26 8.93
CA ALA A 722 -7.56 -41.26 7.89
C ALA A 722 -9.06 -41.49 7.57
N PRO A 723 -9.41 -41.87 6.33
CA PRO A 723 -10.76 -42.29 5.97
C PRO A 723 -11.08 -43.68 6.51
N ALA A 724 -12.37 -44.00 6.60
CA ALA A 724 -12.82 -45.36 6.89
C ALA A 724 -12.50 -46.31 5.71
N LEU A 725 -12.19 -47.57 6.02
CA LEU A 725 -11.79 -48.57 5.02
C LEU A 725 -13.00 -49.49 4.68
N PRO A 726 -13.47 -49.55 3.42
CA PRO A 726 -14.81 -50.04 3.10
C PRO A 726 -15.01 -51.57 3.08
N SER A 727 -13.97 -52.39 3.28
CA SER A 727 -14.06 -53.84 3.07
C SER A 727 -13.34 -54.66 4.13
N THR A 728 -14.01 -55.73 4.57
CA THR A 728 -13.45 -56.82 5.40
C THR A 728 -12.69 -57.86 4.57
N GLN A 729 -12.86 -57.87 3.25
CA GLN A 729 -12.17 -58.75 2.30
C GLN A 729 -11.20 -57.94 1.44
N LEU A 730 -9.92 -58.30 1.48
CA LEU A 730 -8.84 -57.53 0.85
C LEU A 730 -8.24 -58.26 -0.35
N ALA A 731 -7.80 -57.50 -1.33
CA ALA A 731 -6.99 -57.97 -2.44
C ALA A 731 -5.49 -57.66 -2.18
N SER A 732 -4.62 -58.38 -2.88
CA SER A 732 -3.15 -58.27 -2.74
C SER A 732 -2.68 -56.82 -2.81
N GLY A 733 -1.94 -56.39 -1.79
CA GLY A 733 -1.31 -55.06 -1.70
C GLY A 733 -2.24 -53.83 -1.74
N CYS A 734 -3.58 -53.93 -1.63
CA CYS A 734 -4.43 -52.75 -1.91
C CYS A 734 -4.20 -51.55 -0.97
N TYR A 735 -3.88 -51.72 0.32
CA TYR A 735 -3.54 -50.62 1.23
C TYR A 735 -2.03 -50.52 1.54
N LEU A 736 -1.17 -51.12 0.71
CA LEU A 736 0.27 -51.09 0.92
C LEU A 736 0.79 -49.64 0.88
N ALA A 737 1.58 -49.27 1.88
CA ALA A 737 2.13 -47.93 2.11
C ALA A 737 1.10 -46.78 2.12
N MET A 738 -0.19 -47.05 2.34
CA MET A 738 -1.28 -46.09 2.14
C MET A 738 -1.12 -44.75 2.88
N PHE A 739 -0.65 -44.76 4.14
CA PHE A 739 -0.45 -43.59 5.00
C PHE A 739 1.03 -43.37 5.38
N LYS A 740 1.96 -43.96 4.64
CA LYS A 740 3.39 -43.77 4.85
C LYS A 740 3.75 -42.27 4.87
N GLY A 741 4.59 -41.85 5.81
CA GLY A 741 5.00 -40.46 5.97
C GLY A 741 3.88 -39.47 6.36
N CYS A 742 2.69 -39.93 6.76
CA CYS A 742 1.62 -39.08 7.29
C CYS A 742 1.94 -38.62 8.72
N LYS A 743 2.95 -37.75 8.86
CA LYS A 743 3.53 -37.36 10.16
C LYS A 743 2.51 -36.78 11.16
N SER A 744 1.44 -36.12 10.68
CA SER A 744 0.38 -35.55 11.53
C SER A 744 -0.78 -36.49 11.87
N LEU A 745 -0.74 -37.76 11.44
CA LEU A 745 -1.79 -38.74 11.70
C LEU A 745 -1.70 -39.23 13.15
N ASP A 746 -2.49 -38.65 14.04
CA ASP A 746 -2.52 -38.98 15.47
C ASP A 746 -3.32 -40.26 15.78
N LYS A 747 -4.34 -40.57 14.96
CA LYS A 747 -5.18 -41.76 15.08
C LYS A 747 -5.36 -42.49 13.76
N ALA A 748 -4.97 -43.76 13.76
CA ALA A 748 -5.20 -44.69 12.66
C ALA A 748 -6.70 -45.00 12.42
N PRO A 749 -7.10 -45.39 11.19
CA PRO A 749 -8.44 -45.87 10.90
C PRO A 749 -8.68 -47.27 11.48
N GLU A 750 -9.95 -47.66 11.61
CA GLU A 750 -10.34 -49.04 11.89
C GLU A 750 -9.94 -49.97 10.74
N LEU A 751 -9.46 -51.18 11.06
CA LEU A 751 -8.97 -52.17 10.10
C LEU A 751 -9.84 -53.45 10.16
N PRO A 752 -11.04 -53.45 9.56
CA PRO A 752 -12.08 -54.44 9.83
C PRO A 752 -11.86 -55.81 9.14
N ALA A 753 -10.69 -56.05 8.55
CA ALA A 753 -10.40 -57.27 7.80
C ALA A 753 -9.93 -58.43 8.70
N THR A 754 -10.77 -59.45 8.84
CA THR A 754 -10.49 -60.66 9.66
C THR A 754 -9.71 -61.75 8.89
N THR A 755 -9.52 -61.60 7.58
CA THR A 755 -8.72 -62.49 6.73
C THR A 755 -7.96 -61.66 5.70
N LEU A 756 -6.65 -61.87 5.60
CA LEU A 756 -5.74 -60.99 4.88
C LEU A 756 -5.24 -61.57 3.56
N ALA A 757 -4.95 -60.69 2.61
CA ALA A 757 -4.26 -61.01 1.37
C ALA A 757 -2.75 -60.69 1.47
N PRO A 758 -1.89 -61.19 0.56
CA PRO A 758 -0.47 -60.88 0.55
C PRO A 758 -0.20 -59.37 0.58
N SER A 759 0.69 -58.96 1.48
CA SER A 759 1.15 -57.57 1.67
C SER A 759 0.05 -56.50 1.82
N CYS A 760 -1.20 -56.85 2.15
CA CYS A 760 -2.34 -55.95 2.01
C CYS A 760 -2.30 -54.69 2.89
N TYR A 761 -1.64 -54.76 4.06
CA TYR A 761 -1.39 -53.64 4.98
C TYR A 761 0.13 -53.40 5.21
N ALA A 762 0.99 -53.90 4.32
CA ALA A 762 2.43 -53.73 4.45
C ALA A 762 2.83 -52.25 4.34
N TYR A 763 3.81 -51.80 5.13
CA TYR A 763 4.32 -50.42 5.17
C TYR A 763 3.26 -49.33 5.48
N MET A 764 2.05 -49.68 5.92
CA MET A 764 0.87 -48.80 5.89
C MET A 764 1.02 -47.49 6.66
N PHE A 765 1.65 -47.50 7.84
CA PHE A 765 1.84 -46.34 8.74
C PHE A 765 3.32 -45.98 8.95
N VAL A 766 4.22 -46.39 8.05
CA VAL A 766 5.66 -46.11 8.17
C VAL A 766 5.91 -44.62 8.37
N ASP A 767 6.70 -44.24 9.36
CA ASP A 767 7.01 -42.83 9.70
C ASP A 767 5.78 -41.95 10.04
N CYS A 768 4.69 -42.55 10.56
CA CYS A 768 3.58 -41.81 11.19
C CYS A 768 3.98 -41.32 12.58
N GLN A 769 4.71 -40.20 12.64
CA GLN A 769 5.37 -39.71 13.85
C GLN A 769 4.41 -39.29 15.00
N ALA A 770 3.17 -38.89 14.70
CA ALA A 770 2.17 -38.53 15.70
C ALA A 770 1.34 -39.72 16.24
N LEU A 771 1.45 -40.92 15.66
CA LEU A 771 0.60 -42.07 16.00
C LEU A 771 0.99 -42.66 17.37
N THR A 772 0.19 -42.39 18.39
CA THR A 772 0.46 -42.83 19.78
C THR A 772 -0.09 -44.22 20.10
N THR A 773 -1.16 -44.63 19.41
CA THR A 773 -1.83 -45.92 19.58
C THR A 773 -2.07 -46.58 18.23
N ALA A 774 -1.65 -47.83 18.07
CA ALA A 774 -1.97 -48.62 16.89
C ALA A 774 -3.47 -49.04 16.90
N PRO A 775 -4.11 -49.19 15.71
CA PRO A 775 -5.50 -49.64 15.59
C PRO A 775 -5.62 -51.14 15.91
N ASP A 776 -6.83 -51.61 16.21
CA ASP A 776 -7.10 -53.04 16.40
C ASP A 776 -6.80 -53.87 15.14
N LEU A 777 -6.29 -55.09 15.35
CA LEU A 777 -5.86 -56.01 14.30
C LEU A 777 -6.61 -57.36 14.43
N PRO A 778 -7.91 -57.42 14.05
CA PRO A 778 -8.79 -58.58 14.27
C PRO A 778 -8.54 -59.77 13.32
N ALA A 779 -7.38 -59.81 12.66
CA ALA A 779 -7.06 -60.83 11.67
C ALA A 779 -6.53 -62.12 12.31
N GLU A 780 -7.40 -63.11 12.50
CA GLU A 780 -6.98 -64.46 12.92
C GLU A 780 -6.19 -65.21 11.82
N LYS A 781 -6.42 -64.85 10.55
CA LYS A 781 -5.86 -65.53 9.36
C LYS A 781 -4.97 -64.58 8.56
N LEU A 782 -3.66 -64.71 8.80
CA LEU A 782 -2.60 -63.93 8.15
C LEU A 782 -2.22 -64.49 6.77
N SER A 783 -1.47 -63.69 6.02
CA SER A 783 -0.91 -64.04 4.70
C SER A 783 0.54 -63.58 4.59
N SER A 784 1.22 -63.84 3.48
CA SER A 784 2.64 -63.46 3.32
C SER A 784 2.82 -61.94 3.39
N SER A 785 3.76 -61.49 4.22
CA SER A 785 4.10 -60.07 4.44
C SER A 785 2.93 -59.13 4.77
N CYS A 786 1.78 -59.64 5.23
CA CYS A 786 0.53 -58.87 5.30
C CYS A 786 0.61 -57.59 6.17
N TYR A 787 1.43 -57.60 7.23
CA TYR A 787 1.74 -56.46 8.09
C TYR A 787 3.24 -56.13 8.15
N SER A 788 4.03 -56.55 7.15
CA SER A 788 5.47 -56.25 7.09
C SER A 788 5.70 -54.74 7.12
N ASN A 789 6.59 -54.28 7.99
CA ASN A 789 6.96 -52.88 8.24
C ASN A 789 5.79 -51.96 8.62
N MET A 790 4.62 -52.48 9.04
CA MET A 790 3.37 -51.71 9.17
C MET A 790 3.49 -50.40 9.96
N PHE A 791 4.19 -50.40 11.10
CA PHE A 791 4.41 -49.23 11.97
C PHE A 791 5.89 -48.82 12.05
N ASN A 792 6.75 -49.25 11.12
CA ASN A 792 8.19 -48.96 11.17
C ASN A 792 8.43 -47.42 11.27
N ALA A 793 9.21 -47.01 12.28
CA ALA A 793 9.45 -45.63 12.68
C ALA A 793 8.25 -44.81 13.22
N CYS A 794 7.18 -45.46 13.71
CA CYS A 794 6.16 -44.80 14.55
C CYS A 794 6.73 -44.48 15.95
N VAL A 795 7.58 -43.44 16.03
CA VAL A 795 8.37 -43.15 17.24
C VAL A 795 7.55 -42.83 18.49
N ALA A 796 6.31 -42.35 18.35
CA ALA A 796 5.42 -42.00 19.46
C ALA A 796 4.51 -43.15 19.93
N LEU A 797 4.51 -44.30 19.25
CA LEU A 797 3.68 -45.46 19.59
C LEU A 797 4.15 -46.09 20.90
N THR A 798 3.30 -46.13 21.93
CA THR A 798 3.68 -46.68 23.26
C THR A 798 3.22 -48.12 23.50
N LYS A 799 2.10 -48.53 22.89
CA LYS A 799 1.42 -49.82 23.13
C LYS A 799 0.81 -50.40 21.85
N THR A 800 0.83 -51.73 21.68
CA THR A 800 0.15 -52.42 20.57
C THR A 800 -1.31 -52.78 20.90
N PRO A 801 -2.16 -53.02 19.89
CA PRO A 801 -3.34 -53.89 20.05
C PRO A 801 -2.93 -55.32 20.43
N VAL A 802 -3.92 -56.15 20.76
CA VAL A 802 -3.75 -57.60 20.87
C VAL A 802 -3.58 -58.22 19.48
N LEU A 803 -2.44 -58.83 19.19
CA LEU A 803 -2.21 -59.55 17.94
C LEU A 803 -2.85 -60.95 18.02
N ALA A 804 -4.03 -61.11 17.42
CA ALA A 804 -4.93 -62.23 17.65
C ALA A 804 -4.61 -63.54 16.90
N ALA A 805 -3.79 -63.49 15.84
CA ALA A 805 -3.52 -64.67 15.00
C ALA A 805 -2.78 -65.80 15.74
N ALA A 806 -3.38 -66.99 15.83
CA ALA A 806 -2.77 -68.14 16.49
C ALA A 806 -1.55 -68.73 15.73
N LYS A 807 -1.49 -68.55 14.40
CA LYS A 807 -0.43 -69.06 13.52
C LYS A 807 0.10 -67.96 12.60
N LEU A 808 1.42 -67.80 12.56
CA LEU A 808 2.09 -66.82 11.72
C LEU A 808 2.44 -67.36 10.33
N THR A 809 2.66 -66.44 9.40
CA THR A 809 2.98 -66.70 7.99
C THR A 809 4.27 -66.01 7.57
N THR A 810 4.85 -66.40 6.42
CA THR A 810 6.13 -65.88 5.94
C THR A 810 6.20 -64.35 5.98
N LYS A 811 7.16 -63.81 6.73
CA LYS A 811 7.39 -62.37 6.93
C LYS A 811 6.18 -61.54 7.39
N CYS A 812 5.15 -62.13 8.02
CA CYS A 812 3.90 -61.44 8.30
C CYS A 812 4.03 -60.22 9.24
N TYR A 813 4.89 -60.27 10.25
CA TYR A 813 5.23 -59.18 11.17
C TYR A 813 6.69 -58.71 11.03
N GLU A 814 7.36 -59.04 9.91
CA GLU A 814 8.72 -58.56 9.59
C GLU A 814 8.82 -57.04 9.81
N ARG A 815 9.73 -56.58 10.67
CA ARG A 815 9.96 -55.15 11.01
C ARG A 815 8.71 -54.38 11.41
N MET A 816 7.65 -55.04 11.87
CA MET A 816 6.33 -54.44 12.11
C MET A 816 6.37 -53.20 13.00
N PHE A 817 7.18 -53.21 14.06
CA PHE A 817 7.39 -52.10 15.00
C PHE A 817 8.85 -51.63 15.07
N TYR A 818 9.63 -51.88 14.01
CA TYR A 818 11.04 -51.47 13.95
C TYR A 818 11.20 -49.96 14.20
N ASN A 819 12.14 -49.54 15.05
CA ASN A 819 12.37 -48.15 15.43
C ASN A 819 11.17 -47.43 16.08
N CYS A 820 10.20 -48.15 16.67
CA CYS A 820 9.15 -47.59 17.53
C CYS A 820 9.70 -47.32 18.94
N ARG A 821 10.51 -46.25 19.09
CA ARG A 821 11.37 -46.01 20.28
C ARG A 821 10.64 -45.88 21.62
N MET A 822 9.37 -45.47 21.61
CA MET A 822 8.54 -45.36 22.82
C MET A 822 7.71 -46.62 23.12
N LEU A 823 7.73 -47.62 22.24
CA LEU A 823 6.95 -48.85 22.40
C LEU A 823 7.52 -49.68 23.55
N ASN A 824 6.71 -49.91 24.57
CA ASN A 824 7.08 -50.63 25.79
C ASN A 824 6.04 -51.69 26.22
N GLU A 825 4.93 -51.85 25.50
CA GLU A 825 3.94 -52.88 25.77
C GLU A 825 3.45 -53.55 24.47
N VAL A 826 3.57 -54.87 24.38
CA VAL A 826 3.18 -55.68 23.22
C VAL A 826 2.39 -56.90 23.69
N THR A 827 1.28 -57.22 23.01
CA THR A 827 0.53 -58.47 23.26
C THR A 827 0.44 -59.30 21.97
N CYS A 828 0.86 -60.57 22.02
CA CYS A 828 0.77 -61.49 20.89
C CYS A 828 0.32 -62.89 21.30
N LEU A 829 -0.77 -63.38 20.70
CA LEU A 829 -1.41 -64.65 21.05
C LEU A 829 -0.98 -65.84 20.17
N ALA A 830 -0.02 -65.63 19.25
CA ALA A 830 0.43 -66.69 18.35
C ALA A 830 1.19 -67.80 19.11
N THR A 831 0.85 -69.06 18.82
CA THR A 831 1.59 -70.23 19.31
C THR A 831 2.52 -70.78 18.24
N ASP A 832 2.07 -70.83 16.98
CA ASP A 832 2.90 -71.25 15.85
C ASP A 832 3.60 -70.05 15.19
N ILE A 833 4.88 -69.90 15.54
CA ILE A 833 5.82 -68.91 14.97
C ILE A 833 6.84 -69.56 14.02
N SER A 834 6.57 -70.76 13.50
CA SER A 834 7.53 -71.55 12.71
C SER A 834 7.83 -70.99 11.30
N ALA A 835 7.03 -70.03 10.81
CA ALA A 835 7.09 -69.53 9.45
C ALA A 835 8.31 -68.61 9.20
N ASN A 836 8.92 -68.73 8.01
CA ASN A 836 10.18 -68.07 7.68
C ASN A 836 10.09 -66.53 7.81
N GLY A 837 11.00 -65.95 8.59
CA GLY A 837 11.10 -64.50 8.83
C GLY A 837 9.88 -63.85 9.47
N CYS A 838 8.93 -64.61 10.05
CA CYS A 838 7.63 -64.07 10.46
C CYS A 838 7.70 -62.92 11.47
N THR A 839 8.70 -62.91 12.35
CA THR A 839 9.01 -61.86 13.35
C THR A 839 10.40 -61.22 13.14
N GLU A 840 10.97 -61.32 11.94
CA GLU A 840 12.31 -60.81 11.61
C GLU A 840 12.42 -59.29 11.91
N ASP A 841 13.38 -58.91 12.77
CA ASP A 841 13.62 -57.55 13.27
C ASP A 841 12.37 -56.83 13.88
N TRP A 842 11.30 -57.54 14.25
CA TRP A 842 9.98 -56.93 14.42
C TRP A 842 9.85 -55.90 15.56
N LEU A 843 10.61 -56.06 16.65
CA LEU A 843 10.68 -55.15 17.81
C LEU A 843 12.06 -54.47 17.93
N PHE A 844 12.87 -54.45 16.86
CA PHE A 844 14.22 -53.90 16.93
C PHE A 844 14.19 -52.36 17.05
N TYR A 845 15.07 -51.78 17.88
CA TYR A 845 15.07 -50.35 18.25
C TYR A 845 13.74 -49.83 18.88
N THR A 846 13.08 -50.67 19.69
CA THR A 846 12.01 -50.27 20.63
C THR A 846 12.58 -49.78 21.97
N ALA A 847 11.76 -49.55 23.00
CA ALA A 847 12.23 -49.09 24.31
C ALA A 847 13.13 -50.11 25.01
N GLU A 848 14.09 -49.65 25.83
CA GLU A 848 15.05 -50.51 26.55
C GLU A 848 14.37 -51.48 27.55
N LYS A 849 13.18 -51.13 28.03
CA LYS A 849 12.37 -51.90 28.98
C LYS A 849 10.91 -51.87 28.54
N GLY A 850 10.22 -52.97 28.79
CA GLY A 850 8.81 -53.13 28.45
C GLY A 850 8.29 -54.50 28.90
N THR A 851 7.05 -54.80 28.55
CA THR A 851 6.35 -56.05 28.88
C THR A 851 5.76 -56.66 27.62
N PHE A 852 6.03 -57.95 27.44
CA PHE A 852 5.50 -58.77 26.36
C PHE A 852 4.49 -59.78 26.91
N TYR A 853 3.21 -59.61 26.57
CA TYR A 853 2.17 -60.54 26.95
C TYR A 853 1.99 -61.62 25.87
N LYS A 854 2.18 -62.88 26.25
CA LYS A 854 1.94 -64.05 25.41
C LYS A 854 0.63 -64.74 25.78
N SER A 855 0.06 -65.52 24.87
CA SER A 855 -1.05 -66.43 25.18
C SER A 855 -0.69 -67.41 26.30
N ASP A 856 -1.66 -67.70 27.16
CA ASP A 856 -1.53 -68.81 28.11
C ASP A 856 -1.74 -70.14 27.39
N GLY A 857 -0.73 -71.01 27.48
CA GLY A 857 -0.57 -72.15 26.58
C GLY A 857 -1.45 -73.33 26.98
N ILE A 858 -2.71 -73.35 26.56
CA ILE A 858 -3.53 -74.57 26.63
C ILE A 858 -2.96 -75.58 25.61
N LEU A 859 -2.12 -76.49 26.12
CA LEU A 859 -1.52 -77.57 25.36
C LEU A 859 -2.62 -78.50 24.82
N ILE A 860 -2.68 -78.63 23.49
CA ILE A 860 -3.46 -79.71 22.85
C ILE A 860 -2.63 -81.00 23.01
N PRO A 861 -3.19 -82.08 23.59
CA PRO A 861 -2.45 -83.33 23.77
C PRO A 861 -1.97 -83.90 22.43
N GLY A 862 -0.65 -83.89 22.21
CA GLY A 862 0.00 -84.37 20.97
C GLY A 862 1.05 -83.43 20.36
N ASP A 863 1.16 -82.17 20.81
CA ASP A 863 2.08 -81.17 20.23
C ASP A 863 3.47 -81.09 20.92
N GLU A 864 3.88 -82.12 21.66
CA GLU A 864 5.05 -82.08 22.57
C GLU A 864 6.44 -82.19 21.91
N GLU A 865 6.54 -82.59 20.63
CA GLU A 865 7.83 -82.88 19.97
C GLU A 865 8.40 -81.75 19.06
N ASP A 866 7.69 -80.64 18.84
CA ASP A 866 8.21 -79.53 18.01
C ASP A 866 8.55 -78.28 18.85
N PRO A 867 9.85 -78.00 19.11
CA PRO A 867 10.26 -76.87 19.93
C PRO A 867 9.95 -75.48 19.32
N LYS A 868 9.46 -75.41 18.06
CA LYS A 868 9.04 -74.13 17.43
C LYS A 868 7.61 -73.70 17.75
N LYS A 869 6.83 -74.51 18.48
CA LYS A 869 5.38 -74.29 18.69
C LYS A 869 4.96 -73.63 20.02
N GLN A 870 5.89 -73.35 20.95
CA GLN A 870 5.48 -73.06 22.34
C GLN A 870 6.23 -71.92 23.07
N THR A 871 7.44 -71.51 22.67
CA THR A 871 8.30 -70.64 23.52
C THR A 871 8.64 -69.28 22.90
N TRP A 872 7.81 -68.28 23.23
CA TRP A 872 8.20 -66.87 23.12
C TRP A 872 9.39 -66.58 24.03
N THR A 873 10.56 -66.38 23.44
CA THR A 873 11.85 -66.23 24.14
C THR A 873 12.56 -64.95 23.71
N ARG A 874 13.30 -64.36 24.65
CA ARG A 874 14.20 -63.23 24.38
C ARG A 874 15.20 -63.61 23.28
N ASP A 875 15.56 -62.63 22.46
CA ASP A 875 16.41 -62.75 21.27
C ASP A 875 15.83 -63.64 20.15
N SER A 876 15.60 -64.94 20.36
CA SER A 876 15.18 -65.88 19.30
C SER A 876 13.77 -65.65 18.76
N SER A 877 12.85 -65.05 19.53
CA SER A 877 11.55 -64.60 19.04
C SER A 877 11.53 -63.10 18.70
N GLY A 878 12.69 -62.44 18.65
CA GLY A 878 12.83 -61.01 18.41
C GLY A 878 12.39 -60.11 19.57
N ILE A 879 12.12 -60.66 20.76
CA ILE A 879 11.78 -59.89 21.97
C ILE A 879 13.07 -59.29 22.56
N PRO A 880 13.13 -57.97 22.84
CA PRO A 880 14.34 -57.35 23.40
C PRO A 880 14.72 -57.89 24.78
N PHE A 881 16.02 -58.06 25.04
CA PHE A 881 16.55 -58.64 26.28
C PHE A 881 16.04 -57.99 27.58
N GLY A 882 15.81 -56.66 27.57
CA GLY A 882 15.38 -55.89 28.74
C GLY A 882 13.88 -55.98 29.09
N TRP A 883 13.08 -56.73 28.33
CA TRP A 883 11.63 -56.83 28.52
C TRP A 883 11.20 -58.00 29.39
N THR A 884 10.14 -57.84 30.19
CA THR A 884 9.46 -58.96 30.85
C THR A 884 8.61 -59.75 29.86
N VAL A 885 8.37 -61.03 30.14
CA VAL A 885 7.50 -61.91 29.35
C VAL A 885 6.49 -62.51 30.30
N GLU A 886 5.22 -62.20 30.08
CA GLU A 886 4.10 -62.44 31.01
C GLU A 886 2.93 -63.12 30.28
N ASN A 887 2.01 -63.71 31.04
CA ASN A 887 0.79 -64.29 30.47
C ASN A 887 -0.25 -63.20 30.23
N PHE A 888 -1.00 -63.31 29.13
CA PHE A 888 -2.15 -62.44 28.87
C PHE A 888 -3.40 -62.97 29.59
N ASP A 889 -3.58 -62.55 30.85
CA ASP A 889 -4.80 -62.81 31.61
C ASP A 889 -6.00 -62.12 30.94
N LYS A 890 -7.07 -62.89 30.70
CA LYS A 890 -8.39 -62.37 30.32
C LYS A 890 -9.33 -62.41 31.52
N GLU A 891 -9.61 -61.24 32.09
CA GLU A 891 -10.87 -60.97 32.80
C GLU A 891 -12.00 -60.66 31.79
#